data_AF-A0A3N7ZLX4-F1
#
_entry.id   AF-A0A3N7ZLX4-F1
#
_cell.length_a   1.000
_cell.length_b   1.000
_cell.length_c   1.000
_cell.angle_alpha   90.00
_cell.angle_beta   90.00
_cell.angle_gamma   90.00
#
_symmetry.space_group_name_H-M   'P 1'
#
loop_
_entity.id
_entity.type
_entity.pdbx_description
1 polymer ?
#
loop_
_entity_poly.entity_id
_entity_poly.type
_entity_poly.pdbx_seq_one_letter_code
_entity_poly.pdbx_strand_id
1 'polypeptide(L)'
;METLNIDWLTNSQAAPRADSGIEAGAHLVSEREGYAHHGIYAGNGLVIHYGGFHRSARRCPVECVPLCRFAANKGVRVQPEPDAVYTGMTVVERARSRLGEDRYRLLTNNCEHFCTWCVRGVGRSEQVRRGLRNPWMGITTLFALATEVLACCARAALRRRDRMPPDRAAHVRIPDRTRMAIFLQTTVLAYYVTRRAMNIFSSAGRHASHVFKAGVPAIVAAGLSACVNYAGIHGNATMTDPQQYVTQQSLPSEQGHWPTADWADQFGDGQLKALIDEALRSSPTLDQARARVAAAQAYSESARAGTMPRVDASYTLTRQQFSGTALVPPPYGGSWQTENRGILGASYELDLWGKKREALKASVSRLQASRVDEEAVRLTLTTSIARTYNQLARLYLLHDIAKQEIDRREQIDRITASRIATGLDTQVERETARSNLATSHAAMKSLDGQILATRYEIAALLGAGPDRGLQIARPVLGMGDDVRLPDNLPADLVSRRPDIVAARWSVDAIAHDVKEAKAEFYPDINLSAAIGLDAFGFGRFLTAASRTASVGPAIHLPIFDAGELRAQLKGRYADFDSAVATYNQTLVTALSDVATQIAGVRSADAQLVDAQTARQAALEAAGLALTQYKAGLTNQLTVLNADVNALSADQRVANLRMTRRDRQIALASALGGGFADTSFADAGAAARAKGPVADTPAVAAR
;
A
#
# COMPACT_ATOMS: atom_id res chain seq x y z
N MET A 1 37.16 -53.95 11.29
CA MET A 1 37.56 -53.75 9.88
C MET A 1 36.87 -52.49 9.39
N GLU A 2 37.51 -51.39 8.99
CA GLU A 2 38.91 -50.97 8.94
C GLU A 2 38.78 -49.44 8.90
N THR A 3 39.43 -48.75 9.83
CA THR A 3 39.50 -47.28 9.84
C THR A 3 40.52 -46.85 8.80
N LEU A 4 40.11 -46.21 7.72
CA LEU A 4 41.02 -45.52 6.81
C LEU A 4 41.07 -44.03 7.15
N ASN A 5 42.19 -43.66 7.76
CA ASN A 5 42.61 -42.30 8.05
C ASN A 5 43.66 -41.93 6.99
N ILE A 6 43.45 -40.85 6.21
CA ILE A 6 44.49 -40.30 5.31
C ILE A 6 44.43 -38.77 5.36
N ASP A 7 45.45 -38.19 6.01
CA ASP A 7 45.82 -36.78 5.97
C ASP A 7 46.54 -36.44 4.65
N TRP A 8 46.27 -35.26 4.09
CA TRP A 8 47.30 -34.45 3.41
C TRP A 8 46.92 -32.96 3.39
N LEU A 9 47.79 -32.14 3.97
CA LEU A 9 47.89 -30.70 3.77
C LEU A 9 48.97 -30.48 2.70
N THR A 10 48.63 -29.95 1.52
CA THR A 10 49.53 -29.06 0.76
C THR A 10 48.79 -28.28 -0.32
N ASN A 11 49.26 -27.06 -0.48
CA ASN A 11 48.80 -25.95 -1.30
C ASN A 11 49.01 -26.20 -2.81
N SER A 12 47.95 -26.17 -3.64
CA SER A 12 48.05 -25.83 -5.07
C SER A 12 46.68 -25.72 -5.74
N GLN A 13 46.45 -24.61 -6.46
CA GLN A 13 45.34 -24.41 -7.38
C GLN A 13 45.44 -25.38 -8.57
N ALA A 14 44.57 -26.38 -8.67
CA ALA A 14 44.32 -27.13 -9.91
C ALA A 14 42.90 -27.75 -9.89
N ALA A 15 42.24 -27.76 -11.04
CA ALA A 15 40.88 -28.27 -11.25
C ALA A 15 40.77 -29.78 -10.93
N PRO A 16 39.66 -30.26 -10.34
CA PRO A 16 39.52 -31.67 -9.99
C PRO A 16 39.19 -32.53 -11.22
N ARG A 17 39.97 -33.60 -11.43
CA ARG A 17 39.64 -34.71 -12.33
C ARG A 17 38.70 -35.71 -11.61
N ALA A 18 37.64 -36.08 -12.34
CA ALA A 18 36.83 -37.30 -12.36
C ALA A 18 36.47 -38.05 -11.06
N ASP A 19 35.16 -38.25 -10.91
CA ASP A 19 34.42 -39.18 -10.06
C ASP A 19 35.09 -40.54 -9.78
N SER A 20 35.21 -40.91 -8.50
CA SER A 20 35.40 -42.31 -8.10
C SER A 20 34.65 -42.59 -6.80
N GLY A 21 33.37 -42.98 -6.90
CA GLY A 21 32.64 -43.69 -5.84
C GLY A 21 31.24 -43.21 -5.47
N ILE A 22 30.78 -42.04 -5.95
CA ILE A 22 29.43 -41.53 -5.65
C ILE A 22 28.57 -41.55 -6.92
N GLU A 23 27.50 -42.35 -6.91
CA GLU A 23 26.56 -42.42 -8.03
C GLU A 23 25.70 -41.16 -8.15
N ALA A 24 25.44 -40.71 -9.39
CA ALA A 24 24.49 -39.63 -9.64
C ALA A 24 23.10 -40.01 -9.11
N GLY A 25 22.45 -39.09 -8.40
CA GLY A 25 21.21 -39.35 -7.67
C GLY A 25 21.40 -39.74 -6.20
N ALA A 26 22.63 -39.94 -5.73
CA ALA A 26 22.90 -40.25 -4.32
C ALA A 26 22.46 -39.11 -3.38
N HIS A 27 21.77 -39.48 -2.29
CA HIS A 27 21.46 -38.56 -1.20
C HIS A 27 22.72 -38.36 -0.34
N LEU A 28 23.24 -37.14 -0.34
CA LEU A 28 24.42 -36.75 0.41
C LEU A 28 24.05 -36.02 1.70
N VAL A 29 24.79 -36.33 2.76
CA VAL A 29 24.68 -35.67 4.06
C VAL A 29 26.04 -35.13 4.48
N SER A 30 26.09 -33.85 4.82
CA SER A 30 27.23 -33.20 5.44
C SER A 30 26.89 -32.84 6.89
N GLU A 31 27.63 -33.40 7.85
CA GLU A 31 27.35 -33.18 9.27
C GLU A 31 27.91 -31.82 9.73
N ARG A 32 27.01 -31.01 10.28
CA ARG A 32 27.28 -29.69 10.85
C ARG A 32 27.21 -29.77 12.36
N GLU A 33 27.77 -28.79 13.03
CA GLU A 33 27.62 -28.69 14.48
C GLU A 33 26.14 -28.45 14.78
N GLY A 34 25.45 -29.45 15.34
CA GLY A 34 24.04 -29.37 15.74
C GLY A 34 22.99 -29.65 14.65
N TYR A 35 23.37 -29.87 13.38
CA TYR A 35 22.44 -30.26 12.32
C TYR A 35 23.09 -31.07 11.19
N ALA A 36 22.28 -31.69 10.33
CA ALA A 36 22.74 -32.35 9.11
C ALA A 36 22.30 -31.54 7.89
N HIS A 37 23.21 -31.31 6.95
CA HIS A 37 22.89 -30.62 5.70
C HIS A 37 22.77 -31.62 4.55
N HIS A 38 21.66 -31.57 3.82
CA HIS A 38 21.27 -32.58 2.85
C HIS A 38 21.35 -32.05 1.41
N GLY A 39 21.78 -32.89 0.47
CA GLY A 39 21.84 -32.58 -0.96
C GLY A 39 21.75 -33.82 -1.84
N ILE A 40 21.47 -33.64 -3.13
CA ILE A 40 21.45 -34.71 -4.14
C ILE A 40 22.68 -34.55 -5.04
N TYR A 41 23.46 -35.62 -5.20
CA TYR A 41 24.58 -35.64 -6.13
C TYR A 41 24.10 -35.61 -7.58
N ALA A 42 24.50 -34.61 -8.35
CA ALA A 42 24.06 -34.42 -9.73
C ALA A 42 25.05 -34.96 -10.79
N GLY A 43 26.14 -35.60 -10.34
CA GLY A 43 27.28 -36.00 -11.18
C GLY A 43 28.28 -34.87 -11.42
N ASN A 44 29.48 -35.20 -11.93
CA ASN A 44 30.53 -34.24 -12.29
C ASN A 44 30.94 -33.29 -11.15
N GLY A 45 30.96 -33.79 -9.92
CA GLY A 45 31.31 -33.00 -8.74
C GLY A 45 30.28 -31.93 -8.36
N LEU A 46 29.03 -32.02 -8.81
CA LEU A 46 27.95 -31.07 -8.50
C LEU A 46 26.92 -31.66 -7.54
N VAL A 47 26.37 -30.80 -6.67
CA VAL A 47 25.33 -31.15 -5.69
C VAL A 47 24.19 -30.14 -5.79
N ILE A 48 22.97 -30.65 -5.96
CA ILE A 48 21.75 -29.85 -5.89
C ILE A 48 21.23 -29.92 -4.47
N HIS A 49 21.10 -28.78 -3.80
CA HIS A 49 20.57 -28.74 -2.45
C HIS A 49 19.74 -27.48 -2.23
N TYR A 50 18.90 -27.53 -1.21
CA TYR A 50 18.26 -26.32 -0.70
C TYR A 50 19.28 -25.52 0.11
N GLY A 51 19.62 -24.30 -0.33
CA GLY A 51 20.65 -23.46 0.31
C GLY A 51 20.30 -23.01 1.73
N GLY A 52 19.04 -22.67 1.98
CA GLY A 52 18.57 -22.27 3.31
C GLY A 52 19.39 -21.12 3.90
N PHE A 53 19.80 -21.24 5.16
CA PHE A 53 20.61 -20.22 5.86
C PHE A 53 22.10 -20.57 5.99
N HIS A 54 22.55 -21.66 5.37
CA HIS A 54 23.89 -22.22 5.58
C HIS A 54 25.03 -21.27 5.16
N ARG A 55 24.78 -20.32 4.24
CA ARG A 55 25.83 -19.40 3.74
C ARG A 55 25.43 -17.95 3.68
N SER A 56 24.29 -17.59 4.23
CA SER A 56 23.77 -16.23 4.16
C SER A 56 22.72 -16.02 5.24
N ALA A 57 22.69 -14.81 5.79
CA ALA A 57 21.57 -14.37 6.62
C ALA A 57 20.27 -14.19 5.82
N ARG A 58 20.38 -14.17 4.48
CA ARG A 58 19.24 -14.30 3.56
C ARG A 58 19.07 -15.76 3.19
N ARG A 59 17.83 -16.23 3.18
CA ARG A 59 17.47 -17.56 2.66
C ARG A 59 18.00 -17.72 1.22
N CYS A 60 18.62 -18.87 0.95
CA CYS A 60 19.13 -19.25 -0.36
C CYS A 60 18.18 -20.27 -1.00
N PRO A 61 17.93 -20.17 -2.33
CA PRO A 61 17.05 -21.08 -3.03
C PRO A 61 17.62 -22.49 -3.14
N VAL A 62 16.89 -23.40 -3.78
CA VAL A 62 17.48 -24.63 -4.31
C VAL A 62 18.50 -24.28 -5.38
N GLU A 63 19.76 -24.61 -5.13
CA GLU A 63 20.91 -24.27 -5.98
C GLU A 63 21.73 -25.50 -6.33
N CYS A 64 22.46 -25.42 -7.44
CA CYS A 64 23.45 -26.41 -7.84
C CYS A 64 24.85 -25.84 -7.57
N VAL A 65 25.64 -26.51 -6.75
CA VAL A 65 26.97 -26.05 -6.35
C VAL A 65 28.01 -27.16 -6.44
N PRO A 66 29.31 -26.84 -6.53
CA PRO A 66 30.37 -27.84 -6.42
C PRO A 66 30.31 -28.63 -5.09
N LEU A 67 30.67 -29.91 -5.13
CA LEU A 67 30.67 -30.82 -3.98
C LEU A 67 31.52 -30.30 -2.82
N CYS A 68 32.71 -29.75 -3.11
CA CYS A 68 33.57 -29.12 -2.10
C CYS A 68 32.86 -27.94 -1.40
N ARG A 69 32.04 -27.20 -2.14
CA ARG A 69 31.26 -26.08 -1.62
C ARG A 69 30.10 -26.58 -0.78
N PHE A 70 29.39 -27.63 -1.21
CA PHE A 70 28.36 -28.30 -0.40
C PHE A 70 28.92 -28.86 0.92
N ALA A 71 30.09 -29.49 0.87
CA ALA A 71 30.80 -30.04 2.03
C ALA A 71 31.20 -28.95 3.04
N ALA A 72 31.62 -27.77 2.56
CA ALA A 72 32.10 -26.64 3.37
C ALA A 72 33.05 -27.07 4.51
N ASN A 73 34.15 -27.73 4.12
CA ASN A 73 35.22 -28.23 4.99
C ASN A 73 34.79 -29.28 6.03
N LYS A 74 33.63 -29.93 5.84
CA LYS A 74 33.17 -31.07 6.64
C LYS A 74 33.11 -32.32 5.75
N GLY A 75 33.16 -33.51 6.35
CA GLY A 75 32.97 -34.76 5.63
C GLY A 75 31.58 -34.85 4.99
N VAL A 76 31.48 -35.60 3.89
CA VAL A 76 30.22 -35.94 3.23
C VAL A 76 30.06 -37.46 3.27
N ARG A 77 28.87 -37.93 3.65
CA ARG A 77 28.50 -39.35 3.61
C ARG A 77 27.29 -39.54 2.71
N VAL A 78 27.24 -40.67 2.00
CA VAL A 78 26.03 -41.11 1.29
C VAL A 78 25.05 -41.65 2.32
N GLN A 79 23.84 -41.11 2.34
CA GLN A 79 22.77 -41.55 3.23
C GLN A 79 22.05 -42.73 2.57
N PRO A 80 22.01 -43.93 3.20
CA PRO A 80 21.24 -45.04 2.69
C PRO A 80 19.75 -44.71 2.71
N GLU A 81 19.08 -44.98 1.61
CA GLU A 81 17.64 -44.78 1.42
C GLU A 81 17.03 -46.12 0.95
N PRO A 82 16.83 -47.10 1.88
CA PRO A 82 16.35 -48.44 1.52
C PRO A 82 14.93 -48.45 0.93
N ASP A 83 14.14 -47.42 1.24
CA ASP A 83 12.78 -47.22 0.70
C ASP A 83 12.74 -46.21 -0.46
N ALA A 84 13.84 -46.04 -1.19
CA ALA A 84 13.90 -45.13 -2.33
C ALA A 84 12.93 -45.59 -3.44
N VAL A 85 12.01 -44.71 -3.83
CA VAL A 85 11.09 -44.94 -4.95
C VAL A 85 11.75 -44.55 -6.28
N TYR A 86 12.65 -43.56 -6.23
CA TYR A 86 13.40 -43.05 -7.37
C TYR A 86 14.90 -43.20 -7.09
N THR A 87 15.67 -43.65 -8.09
CA THR A 87 17.12 -43.83 -8.01
C THR A 87 17.81 -43.24 -9.25
N GLY A 88 19.13 -43.07 -9.19
CA GLY A 88 19.93 -42.65 -10.35
C GLY A 88 19.55 -41.25 -10.88
N MET A 89 19.57 -41.12 -12.21
CA MET A 89 19.28 -39.86 -12.91
C MET A 89 17.86 -39.33 -12.67
N THR A 90 16.89 -40.18 -12.38
CA THR A 90 15.52 -39.76 -12.06
C THR A 90 15.47 -38.88 -10.82
N VAL A 91 16.29 -39.16 -9.80
CA VAL A 91 16.41 -38.30 -8.61
C VAL A 91 17.03 -36.95 -8.97
N VAL A 92 18.00 -36.94 -9.89
CA VAL A 92 18.66 -35.71 -10.37
C VAL A 92 17.68 -34.83 -11.15
N GLU A 93 16.85 -35.39 -12.03
CA GLU A 93 15.83 -34.65 -12.77
C GLU A 93 14.79 -34.04 -11.83
N ARG A 94 14.33 -34.81 -10.83
CA ARG A 94 13.43 -34.32 -9.79
C ARG A 94 14.08 -33.17 -9.01
N ALA A 95 15.34 -33.30 -8.62
CA ALA A 95 16.08 -32.23 -7.95
C ALA A 95 16.22 -30.98 -8.83
N ARG A 96 16.51 -31.16 -10.13
CA ARG A 96 16.62 -30.08 -11.12
C ARG A 96 15.30 -29.34 -11.33
N SER A 97 14.16 -30.04 -11.30
CA SER A 97 12.83 -29.44 -11.48
C SER A 97 12.49 -28.34 -10.45
N ARG A 98 13.21 -28.29 -9.33
CA ARG A 98 13.02 -27.31 -8.27
C ARG A 98 14.17 -26.31 -8.13
N LEU A 99 15.15 -26.31 -9.04
CA LEU A 99 16.20 -25.30 -9.05
C LEU A 99 15.59 -23.89 -9.08
N GLY A 100 16.09 -23.00 -8.22
CA GLY A 100 15.58 -21.65 -8.05
C GLY A 100 14.40 -21.50 -7.07
N GLU A 101 13.86 -22.59 -6.51
CA GLU A 101 12.79 -22.50 -5.50
C GLU A 101 13.28 -21.76 -4.24
N ASP A 102 12.61 -20.64 -3.88
CA ASP A 102 12.93 -19.79 -2.71
C ASP A 102 11.80 -19.77 -1.64
N ARG A 103 11.30 -20.94 -1.29
CA ARG A 103 10.24 -21.16 -0.27
C ARG A 103 10.75 -21.97 0.92
N TYR A 104 12.02 -21.77 1.32
CA TYR A 104 12.64 -22.53 2.40
C TYR A 104 11.87 -22.31 3.71
N ARG A 105 11.49 -23.39 4.38
CA ARG A 105 10.88 -23.37 5.73
C ARG A 105 11.57 -24.40 6.60
N LEU A 106 12.15 -23.96 7.71
CA LEU A 106 12.97 -24.81 8.58
C LEU A 106 12.25 -26.11 9.00
N LEU A 107 10.97 -26.02 9.34
CA LEU A 107 10.19 -27.16 9.85
C LEU A 107 9.45 -27.95 8.75
N THR A 108 9.21 -27.37 7.58
CA THR A 108 8.24 -27.93 6.62
C THR A 108 8.72 -27.97 5.16
N ASN A 109 9.83 -27.31 4.82
CA ASN A 109 10.41 -27.29 3.47
C ASN A 109 11.91 -26.95 3.54
N ASN A 110 12.69 -27.82 4.17
CA ASN A 110 14.13 -27.65 4.35
C ASN A 110 14.94 -28.56 3.39
N CYS A 111 16.27 -28.62 3.56
CA CYS A 111 17.12 -29.44 2.69
C CYS A 111 16.82 -30.96 2.78
N GLU A 112 16.44 -31.46 3.96
CA GLU A 112 16.08 -32.88 4.15
C GLU A 112 14.71 -33.20 3.52
N HIS A 113 13.73 -32.29 3.67
CA HIS A 113 12.44 -32.42 2.97
C HIS A 113 12.62 -32.45 1.45
N PHE A 114 13.52 -31.60 0.93
CA PHE A 114 13.84 -31.57 -0.49
C PHE A 114 14.45 -32.89 -0.96
N CYS A 115 15.48 -33.40 -0.27
CA CYS A 115 16.18 -34.62 -0.70
C CYS A 115 15.28 -35.86 -0.57
N THR A 116 14.53 -35.99 0.52
CA THR A 116 13.56 -37.09 0.70
C THR A 116 12.42 -37.03 -0.31
N TRP A 117 11.97 -35.83 -0.71
CA TRP A 117 11.01 -35.68 -1.81
C TRP A 117 11.62 -36.11 -3.17
N CYS A 118 12.90 -35.80 -3.41
CA CYS A 118 13.58 -36.23 -4.62
C CYS A 118 13.65 -37.77 -4.72
N VAL A 119 13.96 -38.44 -3.61
CA VAL A 119 14.20 -39.90 -3.58
C VAL A 119 12.91 -40.72 -3.36
N ARG A 120 11.94 -40.22 -2.60
CA ARG A 120 10.74 -40.98 -2.18
C ARG A 120 9.41 -40.42 -2.67
N GLY A 121 9.39 -39.23 -3.29
CA GLY A 121 8.16 -38.56 -3.70
C GLY A 121 7.47 -37.73 -2.62
N VAL A 122 7.85 -37.89 -1.36
CA VAL A 122 7.25 -37.20 -0.20
C VAL A 122 8.35 -36.54 0.63
N GLY A 123 8.21 -35.24 0.89
CA GLY A 123 9.17 -34.49 1.70
C GLY A 123 8.97 -34.75 3.19
N ARG A 124 10.00 -35.25 3.87
CA ARG A 124 10.04 -35.47 5.32
C ARG A 124 11.41 -35.06 5.88
N SER A 125 11.43 -34.60 7.12
CA SER A 125 12.68 -34.33 7.84
C SER A 125 12.69 -35.11 9.15
N GLU A 126 13.57 -36.11 9.24
CA GLU A 126 13.82 -36.84 10.48
C GLU A 126 14.49 -35.91 11.50
N GLN A 127 15.30 -34.95 11.05
CA GLN A 127 15.89 -33.96 11.93
C GLN A 127 14.82 -33.10 12.64
N VAL A 128 13.79 -32.65 11.90
CA VAL A 128 12.65 -31.93 12.49
C VAL A 128 11.85 -32.83 13.43
N ARG A 129 11.57 -34.07 13.01
CA ARG A 129 10.83 -35.04 13.85
C ARG A 129 11.55 -35.31 15.17
N ARG A 130 12.88 -35.47 15.14
CA ARG A 130 13.72 -35.64 16.34
C ARG A 130 13.74 -34.40 17.21
N GLY A 131 13.81 -33.20 16.61
CA GLY A 131 13.72 -31.93 17.33
C GLY A 131 12.37 -31.72 18.04
N LEU A 132 11.27 -32.18 17.42
CA LEU A 132 9.94 -32.13 18.03
C LEU A 132 9.76 -33.16 19.16
N ARG A 133 10.34 -34.36 19.03
CA ARG A 133 10.26 -35.41 20.05
C ARG A 133 11.21 -35.18 21.22
N ASN A 134 12.31 -34.46 21.00
CA ASN A 134 13.27 -34.06 22.01
C ASN A 134 13.53 -32.54 21.92
N PRO A 135 12.80 -31.72 22.68
CA PRO A 135 12.90 -30.26 22.64
C PRO A 135 14.33 -29.74 22.82
N TRP A 136 15.16 -30.43 23.60
CA TRP A 136 16.58 -30.06 23.77
C TRP A 136 17.38 -30.21 22.48
N MET A 137 17.11 -31.25 21.68
CA MET A 137 17.76 -31.43 20.38
C MET A 137 17.29 -30.36 19.37
N GLY A 138 16.02 -29.97 19.44
CA GLY A 138 15.47 -28.86 18.66
C GLY A 138 16.11 -27.51 19.00
N ILE A 139 16.27 -27.22 20.28
CA ILE A 139 16.96 -26.01 20.78
C ILE A 139 18.43 -25.99 20.32
N THR A 140 19.14 -27.11 20.46
CA THR A 140 20.55 -27.23 20.03
C THR A 140 20.70 -26.97 18.53
N THR A 141 19.78 -27.48 17.73
CA THR A 141 19.72 -27.26 16.27
C THR A 141 19.48 -25.78 15.93
N LEU A 142 18.56 -25.12 16.63
CA LEU A 142 18.25 -23.70 16.42
C LEU A 142 19.42 -22.79 16.79
N PHE A 143 20.10 -23.06 17.91
CA PHE A 143 21.29 -22.32 18.31
C PHE A 143 22.43 -22.48 17.30
N ALA A 144 22.67 -23.70 16.81
CA ALA A 144 23.65 -23.98 15.78
C ALA A 144 23.40 -23.18 14.48
N LEU A 145 22.15 -23.18 14.00
CA LEU A 145 21.76 -22.41 12.82
C LEU A 145 21.93 -20.90 13.04
N ALA A 146 21.57 -20.39 14.22
CA ALA A 146 21.76 -18.99 14.56
C ALA A 146 23.25 -18.60 14.59
N THR A 147 24.12 -19.46 15.12
CA THR A 147 25.58 -19.22 15.13
C THR A 147 26.19 -19.22 13.72
N GLU A 148 25.73 -20.09 12.81
CA GLU A 148 26.16 -20.08 11.40
C GLU A 148 25.74 -18.79 10.68
N VAL A 149 24.52 -18.32 10.91
CA VAL A 149 24.01 -17.05 10.36
C VAL A 149 24.84 -15.87 10.86
N LEU A 150 25.13 -15.82 12.16
CA LEU A 150 25.96 -14.77 12.78
C LEU A 150 27.40 -14.80 12.24
N ALA A 151 28.01 -15.97 12.13
CA ALA A 151 29.33 -16.14 11.54
C ALA A 151 29.35 -15.73 10.06
N CYS A 152 28.25 -15.92 9.34
CA CYS A 152 28.12 -15.47 7.96
C CYS A 152 27.99 -13.95 7.84
N CYS A 153 27.22 -13.30 8.72
CA CYS A 153 27.15 -11.85 8.81
C CYS A 153 28.53 -11.23 9.07
N ALA A 154 29.31 -11.81 9.99
CA ALA A 154 30.67 -11.36 10.29
C ALA A 154 31.61 -11.46 9.07
N ARG A 155 31.55 -12.59 8.33
CA ARG A 155 32.35 -12.78 7.11
C ARG A 155 31.94 -11.84 5.97
N ALA A 156 30.65 -11.54 5.83
CA ALA A 156 30.14 -10.59 4.84
C ALA A 156 30.55 -9.14 5.14
N ALA A 157 30.59 -8.77 6.44
CA ALA A 157 31.08 -7.46 6.88
C ALA A 157 32.58 -7.27 6.60
N LEU A 158 33.39 -8.32 6.81
CA LEU A 158 34.83 -8.31 6.50
C LEU A 158 35.09 -8.18 4.99
N ARG A 159 34.38 -8.94 4.14
CA ARG A 159 34.55 -8.87 2.67
C ARG A 159 34.11 -7.53 2.05
N ARG A 160 33.22 -6.78 2.70
CA ARG A 160 32.83 -5.42 2.27
C ARG A 160 33.93 -4.39 2.52
N ARG A 161 34.79 -4.61 3.54
CA ARG A 161 35.94 -3.76 3.84
C ARG A 161 37.05 -3.91 2.80
N ASP A 162 37.35 -5.14 2.39
CA ASP A 162 38.43 -5.43 1.43
C ASP A 162 38.12 -4.98 -0.01
N ARG A 163 36.88 -4.56 -0.29
CA ARG A 163 36.44 -4.06 -1.61
C ARG A 163 36.19 -2.54 -1.66
N MET A 164 36.50 -1.79 -0.60
CA MET A 164 36.30 -0.34 -0.57
C MET A 164 37.57 0.43 -0.96
N PRO A 165 37.48 1.45 -1.84
CA PRO A 165 38.59 2.36 -2.11
C PRO A 165 38.93 3.23 -0.87
N PRO A 166 40.20 3.64 -0.70
CA PRO A 166 40.74 4.16 0.56
C PRO A 166 40.02 5.41 1.10
N ASP A 167 39.42 6.25 0.25
CA ASP A 167 38.76 7.50 0.66
C ASP A 167 37.39 7.34 1.35
N ARG A 168 36.74 6.17 1.26
CA ARG A 168 35.42 5.95 1.90
C ARG A 168 35.47 5.17 3.21
N ALA A 169 36.67 4.79 3.68
CA ALA A 169 36.83 4.05 4.93
C ALA A 169 36.66 4.90 6.21
N ALA A 170 36.73 6.24 6.11
CA ALA A 170 36.83 7.13 7.26
C ALA A 170 35.51 7.45 7.99
N HIS A 171 34.34 7.20 7.39
CA HIS A 171 33.06 7.66 7.94
C HIS A 171 32.11 6.58 8.48
N VAL A 172 32.54 5.32 8.54
CA VAL A 172 31.74 4.24 9.13
C VAL A 172 32.21 3.98 10.57
N ARG A 173 31.51 4.54 11.56
CA ARG A 173 31.71 4.18 12.99
C ARG A 173 31.20 2.75 13.22
N ILE A 174 32.13 1.83 13.51
CA ILE A 174 31.86 0.49 14.06
C ILE A 174 32.72 0.31 15.32
N PRO A 175 32.19 -0.37 16.36
CA PRO A 175 32.84 -0.53 17.66
C PRO A 175 34.25 -1.14 17.62
N ASP A 176 35.07 -0.64 18.53
CA ASP A 176 36.48 -0.93 18.78
C ASP A 176 36.86 -2.43 18.73
N ARG A 177 38.10 -2.74 18.31
CA ARG A 177 38.67 -4.11 18.24
C ARG A 177 38.51 -4.87 19.55
N THR A 178 38.54 -4.15 20.66
CA THR A 178 38.31 -4.64 22.02
C THR A 178 36.87 -5.19 22.20
N ARG A 179 35.85 -4.53 21.63
CA ARG A 179 34.45 -4.97 21.70
C ARG A 179 34.17 -6.21 20.85
N MET A 180 34.87 -6.38 19.73
CA MET A 180 34.72 -7.56 18.88
C MET A 180 35.45 -8.79 19.46
N ALA A 181 36.60 -8.58 20.12
CA ALA A 181 37.26 -9.62 20.91
C ALA A 181 36.42 -10.04 22.12
N ILE A 182 35.79 -9.08 22.82
CA ILE A 182 34.85 -9.35 23.91
C ILE A 182 33.62 -10.09 23.38
N PHE A 183 33.05 -9.73 22.22
CA PHE A 183 31.88 -10.40 21.64
C PHE A 183 32.19 -11.83 21.19
N LEU A 184 33.36 -12.10 20.61
CA LEU A 184 33.80 -13.46 20.30
C LEU A 184 34.09 -14.26 21.59
N GLN A 185 34.74 -13.65 22.58
CA GLN A 185 35.06 -14.31 23.85
C GLN A 185 33.80 -14.59 24.67
N THR A 186 32.80 -13.71 24.68
CA THR A 186 31.52 -13.96 25.37
C THR A 186 30.67 -15.00 24.65
N THR A 187 30.74 -15.09 23.32
CA THR A 187 30.04 -16.13 22.54
C THR A 187 30.70 -17.50 22.73
N VAL A 188 32.04 -17.56 22.76
CA VAL A 188 32.79 -18.80 23.06
C VAL A 188 32.65 -19.21 24.53
N LEU A 189 32.59 -18.24 25.46
CA LEU A 189 32.35 -18.51 26.88
C LEU A 189 30.89 -18.96 27.12
N ALA A 190 29.90 -18.37 26.45
CA ALA A 190 28.52 -18.83 26.49
C ALA A 190 28.38 -20.26 25.94
N TYR A 191 29.12 -20.59 24.87
CA TYR A 191 29.20 -21.96 24.32
C TYR A 191 29.86 -22.95 25.30
N TYR A 192 30.98 -22.58 25.94
CA TYR A 192 31.64 -23.44 26.92
C TYR A 192 30.84 -23.62 28.22
N VAL A 193 30.15 -22.57 28.68
CA VAL A 193 29.31 -22.61 29.88
C VAL A 193 28.04 -23.42 29.64
N THR A 194 27.40 -23.29 28.47
CA THR A 194 26.26 -24.16 28.09
C THR A 194 26.69 -25.61 27.87
N ARG A 195 27.85 -25.87 27.25
CA ARG A 195 28.41 -27.22 27.11
C ARG A 195 28.79 -27.87 28.44
N ARG A 196 29.27 -27.08 29.41
CA ARG A 196 29.59 -27.58 30.77
C ARG A 196 28.33 -27.80 31.61
N ALA A 197 27.29 -26.96 31.46
CA ALA A 197 25.96 -27.20 32.03
C ALA A 197 25.31 -28.47 31.43
N MET A 198 25.47 -28.72 30.12
CA MET A 198 25.00 -29.94 29.44
C MET A 198 25.59 -31.24 29.99
N ASN A 199 26.87 -31.24 30.42
CA ASN A 199 27.49 -32.43 31.04
C ASN A 199 27.04 -32.69 32.48
N ILE A 200 26.57 -31.65 33.19
CA ILE A 200 26.05 -31.77 34.56
C ILE A 200 24.58 -32.23 34.55
N PHE A 201 23.80 -31.80 33.55
CA PHE A 201 22.40 -32.22 33.41
C PHE A 201 22.21 -33.60 32.75
N SER A 202 23.16 -34.08 31.94
CA SER A 202 23.11 -35.43 31.36
C SER A 202 23.40 -36.53 32.39
N SER A 203 24.15 -36.24 33.46
CA SER A 203 24.34 -37.17 34.59
C SER A 203 23.13 -37.27 35.52
N ALA A 204 22.22 -36.30 35.50
CA ALA A 204 21.04 -36.25 36.38
C ALA A 204 19.77 -36.88 35.77
N GLY A 205 19.78 -37.27 34.48
CA GLY A 205 18.59 -37.70 33.74
C GLY A 205 18.21 -39.19 33.79
N ARG A 206 18.86 -40.02 34.61
CA ARG A 206 18.62 -41.48 34.59
C ARG A 206 17.39 -41.98 35.37
N HIS A 207 16.66 -41.12 36.09
CA HIS A 207 15.48 -41.54 36.87
C HIS A 207 14.31 -40.55 36.72
N ALA A 208 13.71 -40.48 35.52
CA ALA A 208 12.41 -39.82 35.34
C ALA A 208 11.40 -40.83 34.78
N SER A 209 10.39 -41.12 35.61
CA SER A 209 9.41 -42.18 35.46
C SER A 209 8.56 -42.07 34.18
N HIS A 210 8.13 -43.23 33.67
CA HIS A 210 7.35 -43.41 32.44
C HIS A 210 5.97 -42.71 32.43
N VAL A 211 5.51 -42.16 33.56
CA VAL A 211 4.20 -41.51 33.70
C VAL A 211 4.15 -40.11 33.06
N PHE A 212 5.29 -39.40 32.98
CA PHE A 212 5.34 -38.05 32.38
C PHE A 212 5.33 -38.03 30.85
N LYS A 213 5.58 -39.17 30.19
CA LYS A 213 5.68 -39.24 28.71
C LYS A 213 4.34 -39.44 27.99
N ALA A 214 3.29 -39.86 28.70
CA ALA A 214 1.95 -40.10 28.14
C ALA A 214 0.93 -38.98 28.45
N GLY A 215 1.08 -38.24 29.56
CA GLY A 215 0.14 -37.18 29.95
C GLY A 215 0.24 -35.90 29.11
N VAL A 216 1.45 -35.49 28.74
CA VAL A 216 1.69 -34.29 27.92
C VAL A 216 1.03 -34.36 26.53
N PRO A 217 1.16 -35.45 25.73
CA PRO A 217 0.50 -35.52 24.44
C PRO A 217 -1.03 -35.60 24.54
N ALA A 218 -1.59 -36.18 25.61
CA ALA A 218 -3.04 -36.24 25.82
C ALA A 218 -3.64 -34.87 26.20
N ILE A 219 -2.94 -34.08 27.03
CA ILE A 219 -3.33 -32.70 27.37
C ILE A 219 -3.19 -31.78 26.15
N VAL A 220 -2.15 -31.97 25.33
CA VAL A 220 -1.98 -31.24 24.07
C VAL A 220 -3.08 -31.63 23.06
N ALA A 221 -3.43 -32.91 22.93
CA ALA A 221 -4.51 -33.36 22.05
C ALA A 221 -5.90 -32.86 22.48
N ALA A 222 -6.20 -32.89 23.78
CA ALA A 222 -7.46 -32.36 24.33
C ALA A 222 -7.54 -30.82 24.25
N GLY A 223 -6.40 -30.12 24.42
CA GLY A 223 -6.30 -28.67 24.22
C GLY A 223 -6.47 -28.26 22.76
N LEU A 224 -6.00 -29.07 21.81
CA LEU A 224 -6.16 -28.82 20.37
C LEU A 224 -7.60 -29.02 19.87
N SER A 225 -8.40 -29.90 20.50
CA SER A 225 -9.84 -29.99 20.23
C SER A 225 -10.67 -28.86 20.86
N ALA A 226 -10.07 -28.07 21.77
CA ALA A 226 -10.69 -26.91 22.40
C ALA A 226 -10.22 -25.57 21.82
N CYS A 227 -9.38 -25.56 20.77
CA CYS A 227 -9.00 -24.32 20.10
C CYS A 227 -10.23 -23.64 19.52
N VAL A 228 -10.35 -22.34 19.78
CA VAL A 228 -11.43 -21.50 19.22
C VAL A 228 -11.40 -21.62 17.70
N ASN A 229 -12.42 -22.25 17.12
CA ASN A 229 -12.55 -22.42 15.69
C ASN A 229 -13.23 -21.19 15.08
N TYR A 230 -12.73 -20.67 13.96
CA TYR A 230 -13.38 -19.59 13.21
C TYR A 230 -14.22 -20.10 12.00
N ALA A 231 -14.37 -21.42 11.85
CA ALA A 231 -15.20 -22.01 10.80
C ALA A 231 -16.62 -21.43 10.81
N GLY A 232 -17.18 -21.25 9.61
CA GLY A 232 -18.47 -20.64 9.38
C GLY A 232 -18.47 -19.10 9.43
N ILE A 233 -17.32 -18.44 9.64
CA ILE A 233 -17.20 -16.98 9.57
C ILE A 233 -16.51 -16.58 8.25
N HIS A 234 -17.30 -16.02 7.33
CA HIS A 234 -16.83 -15.50 6.05
C HIS A 234 -17.66 -14.27 5.64
N GLY A 235 -17.06 -13.42 4.82
CA GLY A 235 -17.76 -12.38 4.07
C GLY A 235 -18.26 -12.94 2.74
N ASN A 236 -19.30 -12.32 2.17
CA ASN A 236 -19.88 -12.73 0.90
C ASN A 236 -19.67 -11.69 -0.20
N ALA A 237 -19.15 -10.51 0.14
CA ALA A 237 -18.98 -9.44 -0.82
C ALA A 237 -17.85 -9.75 -1.81
N THR A 238 -18.07 -9.38 -3.06
CA THR A 238 -17.07 -9.44 -4.14
C THR A 238 -17.06 -8.12 -4.88
N MET A 239 -15.86 -7.65 -5.27
CA MET A 239 -15.73 -6.46 -6.10
C MET A 239 -16.32 -6.78 -7.48
N THR A 240 -17.27 -5.95 -7.92
CA THR A 240 -17.94 -6.10 -9.21
C THR A 240 -16.98 -5.81 -10.35
N ASP A 241 -17.00 -6.65 -11.38
CA ASP A 241 -16.28 -6.39 -12.63
C ASP A 241 -16.99 -5.25 -13.39
N PRO A 242 -16.30 -4.15 -13.77
CA PRO A 242 -16.91 -3.04 -14.49
C PRO A 242 -17.68 -3.42 -15.74
N GLN A 243 -17.28 -4.51 -16.41
CA GLN A 243 -17.94 -4.98 -17.63
C GLN A 243 -19.34 -5.56 -17.38
N GLN A 244 -19.70 -5.85 -16.13
CA GLN A 244 -21.04 -6.33 -15.77
C GLN A 244 -22.10 -5.22 -15.84
N TYR A 245 -21.70 -3.95 -15.79
CA TYR A 245 -22.63 -2.84 -15.94
C TYR A 245 -22.97 -2.58 -17.42
N VAL A 246 -24.27 -2.63 -17.75
CA VAL A 246 -24.78 -2.31 -19.09
C VAL A 246 -24.63 -0.81 -19.33
N THR A 247 -23.73 -0.44 -20.25
CA THR A 247 -23.31 0.95 -20.48
C THR A 247 -23.25 1.33 -21.96
N GLN A 248 -23.46 0.38 -22.88
CA GLN A 248 -23.17 0.53 -24.32
C GLN A 248 -23.97 1.64 -25.01
N GLN A 249 -25.20 1.92 -24.55
CA GLN A 249 -26.03 3.00 -25.11
C GLN A 249 -25.63 4.38 -24.56
N SER A 250 -25.35 4.46 -23.26
CA SER A 250 -25.04 5.72 -22.57
C SER A 250 -23.57 6.13 -22.73
N LEU A 251 -22.68 5.16 -22.91
CA LEU A 251 -21.22 5.31 -23.01
C LEU A 251 -20.72 4.52 -24.25
N PRO A 252 -21.07 4.96 -25.47
CA PRO A 252 -20.61 4.31 -26.70
C PRO A 252 -19.09 4.49 -26.88
N SER A 253 -18.49 3.58 -27.64
CA SER A 253 -17.09 3.67 -28.07
C SER A 253 -16.98 4.67 -29.21
N GLU A 254 -16.17 5.71 -29.06
CA GLU A 254 -16.07 6.82 -30.03
C GLU A 254 -14.63 7.10 -30.48
N GLN A 255 -13.68 6.21 -30.16
CA GLN A 255 -12.26 6.37 -30.46
C GLN A 255 -11.69 7.69 -29.92
N GLY A 256 -12.21 8.16 -28.78
CA GLY A 256 -11.72 9.32 -28.08
C GLY A 256 -10.40 9.05 -27.35
N HIS A 257 -9.80 10.12 -26.84
CA HIS A 257 -8.56 10.05 -26.07
C HIS A 257 -8.85 10.29 -24.59
N TRP A 258 -8.14 9.57 -23.72
CA TRP A 258 -8.14 9.89 -22.30
C TRP A 258 -7.52 11.27 -22.06
N PRO A 259 -8.02 12.04 -21.07
CA PRO A 259 -7.41 13.33 -20.73
C PRO A 259 -5.92 13.16 -20.39
N THR A 260 -5.10 14.14 -20.72
CA THR A 260 -3.73 14.25 -20.22
C THR A 260 -3.71 14.97 -18.86
N ALA A 261 -2.56 14.98 -18.18
CA ALA A 261 -2.42 15.74 -16.92
C ALA A 261 -2.66 17.25 -17.12
N ASP A 262 -2.32 17.77 -18.31
CA ASP A 262 -2.55 19.16 -18.73
C ASP A 262 -3.90 19.36 -19.43
N TRP A 263 -4.94 18.61 -19.06
CA TRP A 263 -6.25 18.64 -19.73
C TRP A 263 -6.86 20.04 -19.86
N ALA A 264 -6.49 21.00 -19.01
CA ALA A 264 -6.96 22.38 -19.07
C ALA A 264 -6.41 23.17 -20.27
N ASP A 265 -5.29 22.73 -20.87
CA ASP A 265 -4.64 23.41 -21.99
C ASP A 265 -5.53 23.43 -23.25
N GLN A 266 -6.50 22.51 -23.37
CA GLN A 266 -7.49 22.48 -24.46
C GLN A 266 -8.30 23.78 -24.59
N PHE A 267 -8.40 24.59 -23.51
CA PHE A 267 -9.13 25.86 -23.55
C PHE A 267 -8.28 27.05 -23.99
N GLY A 268 -6.95 26.88 -24.18
CA GLY A 268 -6.07 27.86 -24.80
C GLY A 268 -5.77 29.12 -23.98
N ASP A 269 -6.15 29.17 -22.69
CA ASP A 269 -5.90 30.33 -21.82
C ASP A 269 -4.68 30.07 -20.92
N GLY A 270 -3.56 30.73 -21.22
CA GLY A 270 -2.33 30.61 -20.43
C GLY A 270 -2.46 31.07 -18.97
N GLN A 271 -3.40 31.97 -18.66
CA GLN A 271 -3.65 32.38 -17.28
C GLN A 271 -4.30 31.24 -16.48
N LEU A 272 -5.20 30.44 -17.08
CA LEU A 272 -5.77 29.28 -16.39
C LEU A 272 -4.67 28.29 -16.01
N LYS A 273 -3.76 27.97 -16.94
CA LYS A 273 -2.62 27.09 -16.67
C LYS A 273 -1.76 27.63 -15.52
N ALA A 274 -1.40 28.90 -15.57
CA ALA A 274 -0.58 29.54 -14.52
C ALA A 274 -1.25 29.50 -13.14
N LEU A 275 -2.58 29.68 -13.06
CA LEU A 275 -3.34 29.59 -11.81
C LEU A 275 -3.36 28.15 -11.26
N ILE A 276 -3.54 27.15 -12.13
CA ILE A 276 -3.46 25.74 -11.74
C ILE A 276 -2.06 25.41 -11.20
N ASP A 277 -1.01 25.80 -11.93
CA ASP A 277 0.38 25.56 -11.52
C ASP A 277 0.73 26.27 -10.20
N GLU A 278 0.18 27.46 -9.96
CA GLU A 278 0.31 28.17 -8.69
C GLU A 278 -0.33 27.40 -7.54
N ALA A 279 -1.57 26.92 -7.72
CA ALA A 279 -2.26 26.14 -6.70
C ALA A 279 -1.55 24.81 -6.38
N LEU A 280 -1.03 24.10 -7.39
CA LEU A 280 -0.33 22.82 -7.21
C LEU A 280 0.99 22.96 -6.45
N ARG A 281 1.62 24.15 -6.47
CA ARG A 281 2.85 24.41 -5.73
C ARG A 281 2.62 24.71 -4.26
N SER A 282 1.61 25.50 -3.92
CA SER A 282 1.49 26.10 -2.58
C SER A 282 0.08 26.10 -1.96
N SER A 283 -0.88 25.33 -2.48
CA SER A 283 -2.22 25.26 -1.86
C SER A 283 -2.18 24.52 -0.51
N PRO A 284 -2.69 25.13 0.57
CA PRO A 284 -2.80 24.47 1.88
C PRO A 284 -3.63 23.17 1.85
N THR A 285 -4.61 23.07 0.94
CA THR A 285 -5.43 21.86 0.75
C THR A 285 -4.56 20.68 0.29
N LEU A 286 -3.59 20.93 -0.60
CA LEU A 286 -2.67 19.90 -1.06
C LEU A 286 -1.61 19.57 0.00
N ASP A 287 -1.17 20.56 0.78
CA ASP A 287 -0.25 20.31 1.91
C ASP A 287 -0.89 19.46 3.00
N GLN A 288 -2.20 19.63 3.26
CA GLN A 288 -2.95 18.72 4.14
C GLN A 288 -2.96 17.28 3.61
N ALA A 289 -3.14 17.09 2.29
CA ALA A 289 -3.11 15.76 1.69
C ALA A 289 -1.71 15.12 1.79
N ARG A 290 -0.65 15.87 1.48
CA ARG A 290 0.76 15.43 1.64
C ARG A 290 1.07 15.06 3.09
N ALA A 291 0.58 15.82 4.06
CA ALA A 291 0.75 15.52 5.48
C ALA A 291 0.05 14.22 5.88
N ARG A 292 -1.13 13.91 5.33
CA ARG A 292 -1.81 12.61 5.53
C ARG A 292 -1.01 11.45 4.95
N VAL A 293 -0.39 11.62 3.78
CA VAL A 293 0.51 10.62 3.20
C VAL A 293 1.72 10.38 4.11
N ALA A 294 2.35 11.45 4.60
CA ALA A 294 3.48 11.35 5.52
C ALA A 294 3.09 10.63 6.83
N ALA A 295 1.90 10.91 7.38
CA ALA A 295 1.37 10.20 8.54
C ALA A 295 1.14 8.71 8.25
N ALA A 296 0.52 8.38 7.11
CA ALA A 296 0.31 6.99 6.69
C ALA A 296 1.63 6.24 6.50
N GLN A 297 2.68 6.92 6.02
CA GLN A 297 4.02 6.35 5.90
C GLN A 297 4.61 6.05 7.28
N ALA A 298 4.52 6.99 8.24
CA ALA A 298 4.98 6.77 9.61
C ALA A 298 4.24 5.60 10.29
N TYR A 299 2.94 5.43 10.02
CA TYR A 299 2.19 4.27 10.50
C TYR A 299 2.68 2.95 9.88
N SER A 300 3.06 2.95 8.60
CA SER A 300 3.67 1.78 7.95
C SER A 300 5.04 1.44 8.54
N GLU A 301 5.85 2.45 8.86
CA GLU A 301 7.13 2.28 9.55
C GLU A 301 6.93 1.71 10.96
N SER A 302 5.92 2.17 11.70
CA SER A 302 5.53 1.63 13.01
C SER A 302 5.07 0.16 12.91
N ALA A 303 4.21 -0.16 11.94
CA ALA A 303 3.78 -1.55 11.69
C ALA A 303 4.97 -2.45 11.33
N ARG A 304 5.94 -1.92 10.56
CA ARG A 304 7.16 -2.64 10.22
C ARG A 304 8.04 -2.86 11.46
N ALA A 305 8.15 -1.89 12.36
CA ALA A 305 8.89 -2.04 13.61
C ALA A 305 8.31 -3.19 14.46
N GLY A 306 6.99 -3.40 14.43
CA GLY A 306 6.32 -4.53 15.07
C GLY A 306 6.74 -5.92 14.54
N THR A 307 7.39 -6.00 13.38
CA THR A 307 7.94 -7.25 12.81
C THR A 307 9.39 -7.53 13.23
N MET A 308 9.99 -6.63 14.02
CA MET A 308 11.40 -6.68 14.41
C MET A 308 11.56 -6.99 15.90
N PRO A 309 12.71 -7.53 16.34
CA PRO A 309 13.03 -7.63 17.75
C PRO A 309 13.06 -6.24 18.42
N ARG A 310 12.50 -6.15 19.61
CA ARG A 310 12.56 -4.95 20.47
C ARG A 310 13.60 -5.17 21.56
N VAL A 311 14.35 -4.13 21.89
CA VAL A 311 15.29 -4.12 23.01
C VAL A 311 14.95 -2.92 23.89
N ASP A 312 14.71 -3.18 25.17
CA ASP A 312 14.30 -2.20 26.16
C ASP A 312 15.26 -2.24 27.34
N ALA A 313 15.52 -1.08 27.94
CA ALA A 313 16.23 -0.96 29.20
C ALA A 313 15.28 -0.39 30.25
N SER A 314 15.20 -1.04 31.41
CA SER A 314 14.37 -0.59 32.52
C SER A 314 15.17 -0.55 33.82
N TYR A 315 14.83 0.41 34.67
CA TYR A 315 15.37 0.54 36.01
C TYR A 315 14.23 0.82 36.98
N THR A 316 14.15 0.01 38.03
CA THR A 316 13.13 0.13 39.07
C THR A 316 13.80 0.20 40.44
N LEU A 317 13.34 1.15 41.26
CA LEU A 317 13.70 1.29 42.66
C LEU A 317 12.44 1.06 43.50
N THR A 318 12.39 -0.07 44.21
CA THR A 318 11.23 -0.42 45.04
C THR A 318 11.64 -0.46 46.49
N ARG A 319 11.00 0.35 47.34
CA ARG A 319 11.15 0.26 48.79
C ARG A 319 9.94 -0.43 49.38
N GLN A 320 10.14 -1.60 49.97
CA GLN A 320 9.07 -2.44 50.51
C GLN A 320 9.52 -3.14 51.79
N GLN A 321 8.56 -3.46 52.64
CA GLN A 321 8.79 -4.29 53.81
C GLN A 321 8.56 -5.76 53.45
N PHE A 322 9.58 -6.59 53.62
CA PHE A 322 9.44 -8.03 53.43
C PHE A 322 8.87 -8.66 54.70
N SER A 323 7.86 -9.51 54.57
CA SER A 323 7.32 -10.24 55.72
C SER A 323 8.39 -11.16 56.31
N GLY A 324 8.44 -11.24 57.65
CA GLY A 324 9.34 -12.15 58.36
C GLY A 324 8.97 -13.63 58.22
N THR A 325 7.79 -13.94 57.68
CA THR A 325 7.29 -15.30 57.47
C THR A 325 7.30 -15.73 55.99
N ALA A 326 7.79 -14.88 55.08
CA ALA A 326 7.87 -15.17 53.66
C ALA A 326 9.18 -15.89 53.28
N LEU A 327 9.32 -16.20 51.98
CA LEU A 327 10.48 -16.91 51.41
C LEU A 327 11.82 -16.16 51.57
N VAL A 328 11.79 -14.86 51.86
CA VAL A 328 12.98 -14.02 52.02
C VAL A 328 13.60 -14.25 53.40
N PRO A 329 14.80 -14.84 53.50
CA PRO A 329 15.38 -15.21 54.78
C PRO A 329 15.82 -13.96 55.58
N PRO A 330 15.85 -14.04 56.93
CA PRO A 330 16.57 -13.07 57.76
C PRO A 330 18.02 -12.90 57.30
N PRO A 331 18.61 -11.70 57.36
CA PRO A 331 18.11 -10.49 58.03
C PRO A 331 17.17 -9.62 57.18
N TYR A 332 16.85 -10.02 55.95
CA TYR A 332 16.02 -9.22 55.04
C TYR A 332 14.52 -9.39 55.33
N GLY A 333 14.07 -10.60 55.68
CA GLY A 333 12.70 -10.86 56.14
C GLY A 333 12.40 -10.12 57.45
N GLY A 334 11.24 -9.45 57.52
CA GLY A 334 10.80 -8.64 58.66
C GLY A 334 11.28 -7.19 58.64
N SER A 335 11.99 -6.76 57.60
CA SER A 335 12.63 -5.43 57.53
C SER A 335 12.26 -4.66 56.25
N TRP A 336 12.44 -3.34 56.31
CA TRP A 336 12.36 -2.47 55.13
C TRP A 336 13.60 -2.63 54.27
N GLN A 337 13.40 -2.97 53.00
CA GLN A 337 14.47 -3.12 52.02
C GLN A 337 14.23 -2.20 50.83
N THR A 338 15.32 -1.75 50.22
CA THR A 338 15.31 -0.96 48.99
C THR A 338 15.92 -1.81 47.88
N GLU A 339 15.08 -2.32 46.99
CA GLU A 339 15.45 -3.18 45.87
C GLU A 339 15.76 -2.31 44.65
N ASN A 340 16.93 -2.55 44.05
CA ASN A 340 17.40 -1.91 42.83
C ASN A 340 17.43 -2.96 41.74
N ARG A 341 16.65 -2.76 40.69
CA ARG A 341 16.54 -3.70 39.58
C ARG A 341 16.76 -2.98 38.26
N GLY A 342 17.88 -3.28 37.60
CA GLY A 342 18.20 -2.77 36.27
C GLY A 342 18.22 -3.92 35.26
N ILE A 343 17.41 -3.84 34.21
CA ILE A 343 17.28 -4.91 33.22
C ILE A 343 17.46 -4.34 31.82
N LEU A 344 18.26 -5.04 31.02
CA LEU A 344 18.25 -4.95 29.56
C LEU A 344 17.51 -6.18 29.02
N GLY A 345 16.32 -5.95 28.46
CA GLY A 345 15.46 -6.98 27.89
C GLY A 345 15.44 -6.91 26.36
N ALA A 346 15.32 -8.05 25.71
CA ALA A 346 15.02 -8.20 24.30
C ALA A 346 13.80 -9.12 24.13
N SER A 347 12.87 -8.74 23.28
CA SER A 347 11.68 -9.53 22.95
C SER A 347 11.49 -9.63 21.43
N TYR A 348 11.13 -10.80 20.93
CA TYR A 348 10.83 -11.02 19.53
C TYR A 348 9.66 -11.99 19.35
N GLU A 349 8.57 -11.47 18.77
CA GLU A 349 7.40 -12.28 18.43
C GLU A 349 7.67 -13.06 17.14
N LEU A 350 7.60 -14.40 17.22
CA LEU A 350 7.74 -15.26 16.06
C LEU A 350 6.44 -15.23 15.26
N ASP A 351 6.45 -14.47 14.18
CA ASP A 351 5.32 -14.34 13.27
C ASP A 351 5.12 -15.58 12.37
N LEU A 352 4.78 -16.72 12.99
CA LEU A 352 4.59 -18.02 12.32
C LEU A 352 3.33 -18.04 11.45
N TRP A 353 2.28 -17.39 11.92
CA TRP A 353 0.95 -17.34 11.28
C TRP A 353 0.74 -16.11 10.41
N GLY A 354 1.67 -15.14 10.46
CA GLY A 354 1.64 -13.95 9.62
C GLY A 354 0.87 -12.77 10.22
N LYS A 355 0.43 -12.80 11.47
CA LYS A 355 -0.28 -11.71 12.17
C LYS A 355 0.38 -10.36 11.92
N LYS A 356 1.66 -10.20 12.30
CA LYS A 356 2.39 -8.91 12.15
C LYS A 356 2.67 -8.56 10.70
N ARG A 357 2.89 -9.57 9.85
CA ARG A 357 3.11 -9.37 8.41
C ARG A 357 1.85 -8.91 7.69
N GLU A 358 0.69 -9.45 8.02
CA GLU A 358 -0.59 -9.02 7.47
C GLU A 358 -0.95 -7.62 8.00
N ALA A 359 -0.69 -7.31 9.27
CA ALA A 359 -0.81 -5.94 9.81
C ALA A 359 0.07 -4.92 9.04
N LEU A 360 1.32 -5.30 8.73
CA LEU A 360 2.21 -4.48 7.89
C LEU A 360 1.65 -4.31 6.48
N LYS A 361 1.17 -5.38 5.84
CA LYS A 361 0.57 -5.29 4.51
C LYS A 361 -0.66 -4.38 4.51
N ALA A 362 -1.54 -4.51 5.50
CA ALA A 362 -2.70 -3.64 5.67
C ALA A 362 -2.27 -2.17 5.77
N SER A 363 -1.24 -1.87 6.57
CA SER A 363 -0.70 -0.51 6.70
C SER A 363 -0.06 0.01 5.40
N VAL A 364 0.64 -0.84 4.63
CA VAL A 364 1.17 -0.50 3.31
C VAL A 364 0.04 -0.19 2.32
N SER A 365 -1.03 -0.98 2.30
CA SER A 365 -2.18 -0.74 1.43
C SER A 365 -2.90 0.57 1.80
N ARG A 366 -3.02 0.90 3.10
CA ARG A 366 -3.51 2.22 3.55
C ARG A 366 -2.61 3.38 3.11
N LEU A 367 -1.28 3.18 3.09
CA LEU A 367 -0.35 4.17 2.53
C LEU A 367 -0.58 4.38 1.03
N GLN A 368 -0.82 3.30 0.26
CA GLN A 368 -1.15 3.45 -1.17
C GLN A 368 -2.49 4.17 -1.37
N ALA A 369 -3.52 3.83 -0.59
CA ALA A 369 -4.79 4.54 -0.61
C ALA A 369 -4.59 6.04 -0.36
N SER A 370 -3.82 6.41 0.68
CA SER A 370 -3.54 7.81 1.01
C SER A 370 -2.78 8.56 -0.10
N ARG A 371 -1.88 7.89 -0.83
CA ARG A 371 -1.18 8.51 -1.98
C ARG A 371 -2.13 8.79 -3.14
N VAL A 372 -3.07 7.88 -3.38
CA VAL A 372 -4.07 8.05 -4.43
C VAL A 372 -5.12 9.09 -4.02
N ASP A 373 -5.46 9.18 -2.73
CA ASP A 373 -6.30 10.26 -2.20
C ASP A 373 -5.65 11.64 -2.41
N GLU A 374 -4.32 11.76 -2.35
CA GLU A 374 -3.62 13.01 -2.71
C GLU A 374 -3.88 13.40 -4.18
N GLU A 375 -3.87 12.42 -5.10
CA GLU A 375 -4.20 12.65 -6.51
C GLU A 375 -5.68 13.00 -6.71
N ALA A 376 -6.59 12.43 -5.91
CA ALA A 376 -8.02 12.81 -5.90
C ALA A 376 -8.21 14.27 -5.43
N VAL A 377 -7.48 14.69 -4.40
CA VAL A 377 -7.46 16.08 -3.92
C VAL A 377 -6.89 17.01 -4.99
N ARG A 378 -5.79 16.60 -5.65
CA ARG A 378 -5.20 17.34 -6.78
C ARG A 378 -6.24 17.57 -7.87
N LEU A 379 -6.88 16.50 -8.34
CA LEU A 379 -7.90 16.55 -9.39
C LEU A 379 -9.08 17.44 -9.01
N THR A 380 -9.55 17.33 -7.77
CA THR A 380 -10.64 18.17 -7.24
C THR A 380 -10.23 19.64 -7.25
N LEU A 381 -9.04 19.98 -6.77
CA LEU A 381 -8.52 21.34 -6.74
C LEU A 381 -8.39 21.94 -8.16
N THR A 382 -7.77 21.23 -9.09
CA THR A 382 -7.61 21.71 -10.47
C THR A 382 -8.95 21.90 -11.17
N THR A 383 -9.90 20.99 -10.92
CA THR A 383 -11.25 21.07 -11.48
C THR A 383 -12.02 22.25 -10.90
N SER A 384 -11.97 22.47 -9.57
CA SER A 384 -12.60 23.63 -8.93
C SER A 384 -12.07 24.94 -9.49
N ILE A 385 -10.75 25.08 -9.65
CA ILE A 385 -10.15 26.28 -10.25
C ILE A 385 -10.66 26.51 -11.66
N ALA A 386 -10.65 25.48 -12.51
CA ALA A 386 -11.12 25.60 -13.89
C ALA A 386 -12.61 25.96 -13.99
N ARG A 387 -13.46 25.37 -13.16
CA ARG A 387 -14.90 25.68 -13.12
C ARG A 387 -15.16 27.10 -12.62
N THR A 388 -14.51 27.52 -11.55
CA THR A 388 -14.62 28.90 -11.03
C THR A 388 -14.05 29.92 -12.03
N TYR A 389 -13.00 29.58 -12.77
CA TYR A 389 -12.46 30.41 -13.86
C TYR A 389 -13.41 30.50 -15.07
N ASN A 390 -14.08 29.41 -15.44
CA ASN A 390 -15.16 29.43 -16.44
C ASN A 390 -16.38 30.26 -15.95
N GLN A 391 -16.68 30.23 -14.65
CA GLN A 391 -17.68 31.09 -14.04
C GLN A 391 -17.30 32.58 -14.16
N LEU A 392 -16.03 32.92 -13.92
CA LEU A 392 -15.52 34.26 -14.14
C LEU A 392 -15.68 34.69 -15.61
N ALA A 393 -15.38 33.80 -16.56
CA ALA A 393 -15.57 34.04 -17.99
C ALA A 393 -17.05 34.30 -18.34
N ARG A 394 -17.97 33.53 -17.73
CA ARG A 394 -19.43 33.73 -17.88
C ARG A 394 -19.85 35.13 -17.41
N LEU A 395 -19.38 35.56 -16.24
CA LEU A 395 -19.72 36.86 -15.68
C LEU A 395 -19.23 38.02 -16.55
N TYR A 396 -18.01 37.93 -17.09
CA TYR A 396 -17.52 38.94 -18.05
C TYR A 396 -18.34 38.97 -19.35
N LEU A 397 -18.80 37.82 -19.85
CA LEU A 397 -19.66 37.78 -21.04
C LEU A 397 -21.03 38.41 -20.76
N LEU A 398 -21.63 38.14 -19.60
CA LEU A 398 -22.88 38.78 -19.18
C LEU A 398 -22.71 40.28 -18.94
N HIS A 399 -21.55 40.70 -18.41
CA HIS A 399 -21.22 42.10 -18.24
C HIS A 399 -21.12 42.83 -19.59
N ASP A 400 -20.50 42.22 -20.61
CA ASP A 400 -20.47 42.80 -21.97
C ASP A 400 -21.88 42.93 -22.56
N ILE A 401 -22.74 41.93 -22.37
CA ILE A 401 -24.15 41.99 -22.81
C ILE A 401 -24.89 43.12 -22.07
N ALA A 402 -24.70 43.26 -20.75
CA ALA A 402 -25.30 44.32 -19.96
C ALA A 402 -24.81 45.72 -20.40
N LYS A 403 -23.55 45.84 -20.82
CA LYS A 403 -23.03 47.08 -21.40
C LYS A 403 -23.70 47.42 -22.73
N GLN A 404 -23.84 46.45 -23.64
CA GLN A 404 -24.54 46.65 -24.90
C GLN A 404 -26.02 47.03 -24.68
N GLU A 405 -26.65 46.46 -23.66
CA GLU A 405 -28.02 46.80 -23.27
C GLU A 405 -28.14 48.26 -22.80
N ILE A 406 -27.18 48.76 -22.01
CA ILE A 406 -27.13 50.17 -21.59
C ILE A 406 -27.02 51.07 -22.83
N ASP A 407 -26.11 50.76 -23.76
CA ASP A 407 -25.91 51.54 -24.98
C ASP A 407 -27.21 51.60 -25.83
N ARG A 408 -27.95 50.49 -25.93
CA ARG A 408 -29.25 50.42 -26.62
C ARG A 408 -30.33 51.22 -25.89
N ARG A 409 -30.44 51.10 -24.56
CA ARG A 409 -31.44 51.84 -23.77
C ARG A 409 -31.18 53.35 -23.76
N GLU A 410 -29.93 53.79 -23.76
CA GLU A 410 -29.58 55.20 -23.95
C GLU A 410 -30.02 55.71 -25.33
N GLN A 411 -29.89 54.89 -26.38
CA GLN A 411 -30.40 55.25 -27.70
C GLN A 411 -31.93 55.39 -27.70
N ILE A 412 -32.65 54.48 -27.03
CA ILE A 412 -34.11 54.56 -26.90
C ILE A 412 -34.51 55.85 -26.16
N ASP A 413 -33.87 56.17 -25.02
CA ASP A 413 -34.13 57.42 -24.27
C ASP A 413 -33.89 58.67 -25.13
N ARG A 414 -32.79 58.72 -25.90
CA ARG A 414 -32.51 59.82 -26.84
C ARG A 414 -33.59 59.97 -27.93
N ILE A 415 -34.07 58.84 -28.48
CA ILE A 415 -35.14 58.87 -29.50
C ILE A 415 -36.45 59.35 -28.88
N THR A 416 -36.81 58.83 -27.71
CA THR A 416 -38.02 59.25 -26.97
C THR A 416 -37.97 60.73 -26.62
N ALA A 417 -36.83 61.25 -26.15
CA ALA A 417 -36.65 62.67 -25.87
C ALA A 417 -36.86 63.56 -27.11
N SER A 418 -36.31 63.16 -28.26
CA SER A 418 -36.51 63.86 -29.54
C SER A 418 -37.98 63.83 -29.98
N ARG A 419 -38.67 62.69 -29.82
CA ARG A 419 -40.08 62.55 -30.19
C ARG A 419 -41.00 63.42 -29.33
N ILE A 420 -40.73 63.53 -28.03
CA ILE A 420 -41.42 64.46 -27.13
C ILE A 420 -41.20 65.91 -27.55
N ALA A 421 -39.98 66.29 -27.93
CA ALA A 421 -39.69 67.65 -28.42
C ALA A 421 -40.48 67.99 -29.69
N THR A 422 -40.85 66.97 -30.48
CA THR A 422 -41.71 67.10 -31.68
C THR A 422 -43.20 66.87 -31.42
N GLY A 423 -43.61 66.65 -30.16
CA GLY A 423 -45.01 66.41 -29.78
C GLY A 423 -45.58 65.03 -30.17
N LEU A 424 -44.72 64.05 -30.47
CA LEU A 424 -45.12 62.72 -30.96
C LEU A 424 -45.26 61.65 -29.86
N ASP A 425 -44.67 61.88 -28.68
CA ASP A 425 -44.71 61.00 -27.50
C ASP A 425 -44.95 61.86 -26.23
N THR A 426 -45.16 61.21 -25.07
CA THR A 426 -45.43 61.89 -23.80
C THR A 426 -44.32 61.67 -22.76
N GLN A 427 -44.44 62.34 -21.61
CA GLN A 427 -43.52 62.16 -20.50
C GLN A 427 -43.54 60.71 -19.93
N VAL A 428 -44.63 59.96 -20.13
CA VAL A 428 -44.73 58.56 -19.69
C VAL A 428 -43.68 57.69 -20.38
N GLU A 429 -43.51 57.83 -21.69
CA GLU A 429 -42.50 57.10 -22.45
C GLU A 429 -41.09 57.46 -21.97
N ARG A 430 -40.84 58.74 -21.62
CA ARG A 430 -39.52 59.17 -21.11
C ARG A 430 -39.18 58.57 -19.75
N GLU A 431 -40.13 58.60 -18.81
CA GLU A 431 -39.89 58.02 -17.48
C GLU A 431 -39.76 56.49 -17.55
N THR A 432 -40.46 55.83 -18.48
CA THR A 432 -40.29 54.40 -18.75
C THR A 432 -38.88 54.09 -19.26
N ALA A 433 -38.37 54.85 -20.24
CA ALA A 433 -37.01 54.68 -20.76
C ALA A 433 -35.94 54.89 -19.67
N ARG A 434 -36.08 55.95 -18.86
CA ARG A 434 -35.18 56.25 -17.74
C ARG A 434 -35.17 55.16 -16.67
N SER A 435 -36.34 54.66 -16.29
CA SER A 435 -36.48 53.56 -15.33
C SER A 435 -35.78 52.28 -15.83
N ASN A 436 -35.97 51.95 -17.11
CA ASN A 436 -35.30 50.81 -17.73
C ASN A 436 -33.78 51.00 -17.79
N LEU A 437 -33.29 52.18 -18.15
CA LEU A 437 -31.85 52.48 -18.16
C LEU A 437 -31.23 52.33 -16.76
N ALA A 438 -31.88 52.90 -15.73
CA ALA A 438 -31.44 52.77 -14.34
C ALA A 438 -31.39 51.30 -13.87
N THR A 439 -32.38 50.49 -14.28
CA THR A 439 -32.41 49.05 -13.99
C THR A 439 -31.22 48.31 -14.63
N SER A 440 -30.84 48.66 -15.87
CA SER A 440 -29.67 48.08 -16.53
C SER A 440 -28.36 48.47 -15.86
N HIS A 441 -28.22 49.73 -15.41
CA HIS A 441 -27.06 50.16 -14.63
C HIS A 441 -26.95 49.37 -13.31
N ALA A 442 -28.05 49.17 -12.59
CA ALA A 442 -28.06 48.37 -11.37
C ALA A 442 -27.63 46.91 -11.64
N ALA A 443 -28.11 46.30 -12.72
CA ALA A 443 -27.72 44.96 -13.13
C ALA A 443 -26.22 44.85 -13.44
N MET A 444 -25.65 45.83 -14.13
CA MET A 444 -24.20 45.90 -14.40
C MET A 444 -23.39 45.99 -13.10
N LYS A 445 -23.81 46.81 -12.14
CA LYS A 445 -23.15 46.91 -10.82
C LYS A 445 -23.23 45.63 -10.01
N SER A 446 -24.32 44.87 -10.13
CA SER A 446 -24.41 43.53 -9.54
C SER A 446 -23.39 42.57 -10.16
N LEU A 447 -23.20 42.61 -11.48
CA LEU A 447 -22.19 41.80 -12.18
C LEU A 447 -20.76 42.19 -11.78
N ASP A 448 -20.47 43.49 -11.61
CA ASP A 448 -19.17 43.97 -11.10
C ASP A 448 -18.84 43.33 -9.74
N GLY A 449 -19.82 43.31 -8.82
CA GLY A 449 -19.68 42.68 -7.51
C GLY A 449 -19.45 41.17 -7.59
N GLN A 450 -20.17 40.48 -8.47
CA GLN A 450 -20.00 39.02 -8.67
C GLN A 450 -18.63 38.69 -9.28
N ILE A 451 -18.14 39.47 -10.25
CA ILE A 451 -16.80 39.32 -10.82
C ILE A 451 -15.75 39.44 -9.72
N LEU A 452 -15.88 40.44 -8.85
CA LEU A 452 -14.96 40.63 -7.74
C LEU A 452 -14.99 39.45 -6.75
N ALA A 453 -16.18 38.97 -6.38
CA ALA A 453 -16.33 37.84 -5.46
C ALA A 453 -15.71 36.56 -6.04
N THR A 454 -15.96 36.25 -7.32
CA THR A 454 -15.39 35.07 -7.99
C THR A 454 -13.86 35.16 -8.09
N ARG A 455 -13.28 36.36 -8.25
CA ARG A 455 -11.82 36.54 -8.21
C ARG A 455 -11.23 36.22 -6.83
N TYR A 456 -11.93 36.60 -5.76
CA TYR A 456 -11.54 36.22 -4.40
C TYR A 456 -11.67 34.72 -4.15
N GLU A 457 -12.71 34.08 -4.70
CA GLU A 457 -12.89 32.62 -4.62
C GLU A 457 -11.72 31.87 -5.29
N ILE A 458 -11.30 32.31 -6.49
CA ILE A 458 -10.12 31.72 -7.14
C ILE A 458 -8.89 31.92 -6.27
N ALA A 459 -8.64 33.12 -5.75
CA ALA A 459 -7.50 33.38 -4.86
C ALA A 459 -7.49 32.47 -3.62
N ALA A 460 -8.66 32.21 -3.02
CA ALA A 460 -8.79 31.28 -1.91
C ALA A 460 -8.45 29.83 -2.31
N LEU A 461 -8.85 29.38 -3.50
CA LEU A 461 -8.45 28.06 -4.03
C LEU A 461 -6.94 27.95 -4.26
N LEU A 462 -6.27 29.04 -4.65
CA LEU A 462 -4.80 29.11 -4.76
C LEU A 462 -4.11 29.03 -3.38
N GLY A 463 -4.84 29.24 -2.29
CA GLY A 463 -4.27 29.44 -0.95
C GLY A 463 -3.71 30.84 -0.73
N ALA A 464 -4.12 31.82 -1.54
CA ALA A 464 -3.65 33.20 -1.48
C ALA A 464 -4.68 34.14 -0.84
N GLY A 465 -4.24 35.34 -0.44
CA GLY A 465 -5.11 36.40 0.05
C GLY A 465 -5.96 37.05 -1.07
N PRO A 466 -7.01 37.81 -0.71
CA PRO A 466 -7.96 38.39 -1.68
C PRO A 466 -7.31 39.31 -2.73
N ASP A 467 -6.23 40.01 -2.38
CA ASP A 467 -5.50 40.90 -3.31
C ASP A 467 -4.87 40.16 -4.49
N ARG A 468 -4.52 38.87 -4.32
CA ARG A 468 -4.10 38.02 -5.45
C ARG A 468 -5.22 37.86 -6.47
N GLY A 469 -6.48 37.83 -6.01
CA GLY A 469 -7.67 37.82 -6.85
C GLY A 469 -7.79 39.08 -7.71
N LEU A 470 -7.43 40.25 -7.15
CA LEU A 470 -7.39 41.52 -7.87
C LEU A 470 -6.37 41.58 -9.02
N GLN A 471 -5.45 40.61 -9.08
CA GLN A 471 -4.48 40.48 -10.17
C GLN A 471 -4.95 39.51 -11.28
N ILE A 472 -6.02 38.73 -11.04
CA ILE A 472 -6.57 37.81 -12.04
C ILE A 472 -7.25 38.63 -13.13
N ALA A 473 -6.74 38.57 -14.35
CA ALA A 473 -7.28 39.28 -15.50
C ALA A 473 -8.54 38.60 -16.03
N ARG A 474 -9.24 39.29 -16.94
CA ARG A 474 -10.40 38.75 -17.66
C ARG A 474 -10.02 37.45 -18.40
N PRO A 475 -10.80 36.36 -18.25
CA PRO A 475 -10.54 35.11 -18.97
C PRO A 475 -10.69 35.21 -20.49
N VAL A 476 -9.86 34.46 -21.21
CA VAL A 476 -9.85 34.32 -22.67
C VAL A 476 -9.88 32.84 -23.05
N LEU A 477 -10.90 32.14 -22.56
CA LEU A 477 -11.09 30.70 -22.81
C LEU A 477 -11.71 30.45 -24.19
N GLY A 478 -11.13 29.51 -24.94
CA GLY A 478 -11.68 28.96 -26.18
C GLY A 478 -12.82 27.95 -25.96
N MET A 479 -13.35 27.39 -27.06
CA MET A 479 -14.46 26.42 -27.03
C MET A 479 -14.06 25.03 -26.53
N GLY A 480 -12.76 24.74 -26.41
CA GLY A 480 -12.23 23.40 -26.12
C GLY A 480 -12.25 22.49 -27.35
N ASP A 481 -11.68 21.30 -27.19
CA ASP A 481 -11.64 20.29 -28.24
C ASP A 481 -13.00 19.60 -28.46
N ASP A 482 -13.12 18.86 -29.56
CA ASP A 482 -14.26 17.96 -29.81
C ASP A 482 -14.30 16.85 -28.74
N VAL A 483 -15.49 16.58 -28.21
CA VAL A 483 -15.65 15.66 -27.09
C VAL A 483 -16.01 14.27 -27.62
N ARG A 484 -15.08 13.33 -27.47
CA ARG A 484 -15.29 11.91 -27.83
C ARG A 484 -14.90 11.02 -26.67
N LEU A 485 -15.70 9.99 -26.40
CA LEU A 485 -15.41 9.03 -25.35
C LEU A 485 -14.30 8.03 -25.78
N PRO A 486 -13.33 7.74 -24.90
CA PRO A 486 -12.37 6.67 -25.11
C PRO A 486 -13.03 5.29 -25.24
N ASP A 487 -12.35 4.39 -25.95
CA ASP A 487 -12.76 3.00 -26.04
C ASP A 487 -12.53 2.25 -24.71
N ASN A 488 -13.27 1.18 -24.46
CA ASN A 488 -13.19 0.34 -23.24
C ASN A 488 -13.34 1.12 -21.91
N LEU A 489 -14.04 2.26 -21.94
CA LEU A 489 -14.16 3.19 -20.82
C LEU A 489 -14.49 2.53 -19.48
N PRO A 490 -15.50 1.63 -19.34
CA PRO A 490 -15.81 1.06 -18.03
C PRO A 490 -14.66 0.27 -17.40
N ALA A 491 -13.92 -0.50 -18.20
CA ALA A 491 -12.83 -1.33 -17.70
C ALA A 491 -11.60 -0.48 -17.31
N ASP A 492 -11.26 0.50 -18.14
CA ASP A 492 -10.09 1.35 -17.94
C ASP A 492 -10.29 2.35 -16.80
N LEU A 493 -11.53 2.77 -16.52
CA LEU A 493 -11.88 3.74 -15.48
C LEU A 493 -11.37 3.31 -14.09
N VAL A 494 -11.36 2.00 -13.80
CA VAL A 494 -10.88 1.44 -12.53
C VAL A 494 -9.40 1.71 -12.28
N SER A 495 -8.62 1.98 -13.33
CA SER A 495 -7.20 2.32 -13.23
C SER A 495 -6.91 3.81 -13.45
N ARG A 496 -7.92 4.58 -13.88
CA ARG A 496 -7.75 5.98 -14.29
C ARG A 496 -8.44 6.99 -13.38
N ARG A 497 -9.39 6.56 -12.55
CA ARG A 497 -10.03 7.42 -11.56
C ARG A 497 -9.41 7.23 -10.17
N PRO A 498 -8.80 8.27 -9.56
CA PRO A 498 -8.14 8.15 -8.26
C PRO A 498 -9.03 7.58 -7.15
N ASP A 499 -10.28 8.02 -7.05
CA ASP A 499 -11.20 7.59 -6.01
C ASP A 499 -11.54 6.08 -6.08
N ILE A 500 -11.68 5.51 -7.29
CA ILE A 500 -11.88 4.06 -7.48
C ILE A 500 -10.62 3.29 -7.05
N VAL A 501 -9.43 3.79 -7.42
CA VAL A 501 -8.15 3.16 -7.07
C VAL A 501 -7.92 3.23 -5.55
N ALA A 502 -8.23 4.34 -4.89
CA ALA A 502 -8.15 4.49 -3.44
C ALA A 502 -9.13 3.55 -2.71
N ALA A 503 -10.37 3.43 -3.21
CA ALA A 503 -11.35 2.47 -2.68
C ALA A 503 -10.85 1.02 -2.81
N ARG A 504 -10.20 0.67 -3.93
CA ARG A 504 -9.61 -0.65 -4.14
C ARG A 504 -8.46 -0.94 -3.17
N TRP A 505 -7.56 0.02 -2.94
CA TRP A 505 -6.50 -0.11 -1.93
C TRP A 505 -7.06 -0.23 -0.50
N SER A 506 -8.19 0.41 -0.23
CA SER A 506 -8.89 0.30 1.05
C SER A 506 -9.47 -1.10 1.25
N VAL A 507 -10.08 -1.70 0.22
CA VAL A 507 -10.53 -3.11 0.25
C VAL A 507 -9.36 -4.05 0.50
N ASP A 508 -8.22 -3.84 -0.17
CA ASP A 508 -7.01 -4.65 0.02
C ASP A 508 -6.44 -4.54 1.45
N ALA A 509 -6.42 -3.32 2.02
CA ALA A 509 -6.01 -3.11 3.41
C ALA A 509 -6.87 -3.91 4.39
N ILE A 510 -8.20 -3.85 4.25
CA ILE A 510 -9.14 -4.53 5.14
C ILE A 510 -9.09 -6.06 4.91
N ALA A 511 -8.84 -6.52 3.68
CA ALA A 511 -8.60 -7.94 3.42
C ALA A 511 -7.37 -8.48 4.18
N HIS A 512 -6.36 -7.64 4.41
CA HIS A 512 -5.22 -7.95 5.26
C HIS A 512 -5.58 -7.91 6.76
N ASP A 513 -6.41 -6.98 7.21
CA ASP A 513 -6.93 -6.96 8.60
C ASP A 513 -7.74 -8.24 8.93
N VAL A 514 -8.52 -8.77 7.97
CA VAL A 514 -9.23 -10.04 8.14
C VAL A 514 -8.25 -11.20 8.36
N LYS A 515 -7.12 -11.21 7.64
CA LYS A 515 -6.07 -12.24 7.79
C LYS A 515 -5.32 -12.08 9.11
N GLU A 516 -5.08 -10.86 9.56
CA GLU A 516 -4.54 -10.57 10.89
C GLU A 516 -5.46 -11.11 11.98
N ALA A 517 -6.76 -10.79 11.94
CA ALA A 517 -7.74 -11.28 12.91
C ALA A 517 -7.87 -12.82 12.92
N LYS A 518 -7.74 -13.47 11.75
CA LYS A 518 -7.66 -14.94 11.68
C LYS A 518 -6.42 -15.50 12.37
N ALA A 519 -5.31 -14.76 12.34
CA ALA A 519 -4.06 -15.20 12.97
C ALA A 519 -4.16 -15.19 14.51
N GLU A 520 -5.08 -14.41 15.10
CA GLU A 520 -5.29 -14.33 16.56
C GLU A 520 -5.89 -15.61 17.16
N PHE A 521 -6.48 -16.48 16.35
CA PHE A 521 -6.97 -17.79 16.80
C PHE A 521 -5.83 -18.81 17.01
N TYR A 522 -4.61 -18.47 16.63
CA TYR A 522 -3.45 -19.35 16.73
C TYR A 522 -2.52 -18.93 17.89
N PRO A 523 -1.65 -19.84 18.38
CA PRO A 523 -0.72 -19.51 19.45
C PRO A 523 0.27 -18.42 19.02
N ASP A 524 0.42 -17.39 19.86
CA ASP A 524 1.46 -16.37 19.77
C ASP A 524 2.71 -16.86 20.53
N ILE A 525 3.87 -16.88 19.87
CA ILE A 525 5.14 -17.32 20.47
C ILE A 525 6.10 -16.13 20.55
N ASN A 526 6.37 -15.66 21.77
CA ASN A 526 7.29 -14.55 22.02
C ASN A 526 8.61 -15.09 22.62
N LEU A 527 9.73 -14.80 21.97
CA LEU A 527 11.06 -15.10 22.50
C LEU A 527 11.51 -13.93 23.37
N SER A 528 11.74 -14.20 24.65
CA SER A 528 12.26 -13.20 25.59
C SER A 528 13.65 -13.59 26.08
N ALA A 529 14.53 -12.61 26.16
CA ALA A 529 15.84 -12.73 26.79
C ALA A 529 16.09 -11.45 27.61
N ALA A 530 16.54 -11.58 28.84
CA ALA A 530 16.87 -10.45 29.69
C ALA A 530 18.16 -10.71 30.45
N ILE A 531 18.96 -9.67 30.61
CA ILE A 531 20.13 -9.64 31.50
C ILE A 531 20.03 -8.41 32.38
N GLY A 532 20.48 -8.51 33.63
CA GLY A 532 20.31 -7.40 34.55
C GLY A 532 21.10 -7.53 35.84
N LEU A 533 20.86 -6.56 36.70
CA LEU A 533 21.34 -6.48 38.06
C LEU A 533 20.14 -6.37 39.00
N ASP A 534 20.15 -7.14 40.07
CA ASP A 534 19.12 -7.16 41.11
C ASP A 534 19.81 -7.21 42.49
N ALA A 535 19.52 -6.22 43.34
CA ALA A 535 20.16 -6.10 44.65
C ALA A 535 19.34 -5.29 45.66
N PHE A 536 19.42 -5.71 46.93
CA PHE A 536 19.08 -4.85 48.06
C PHE A 536 20.20 -3.83 48.32
N GLY A 537 19.83 -2.54 48.27
CA GLY A 537 20.73 -1.41 48.45
C GLY A 537 21.65 -1.15 47.25
N PHE A 538 22.04 0.12 47.05
CA PHE A 538 22.89 0.54 45.93
C PHE A 538 24.32 0.00 46.01
N GLY A 539 24.87 -0.15 47.22
CA GLY A 539 26.27 -0.53 47.44
C GLY A 539 26.65 -1.92 46.90
N ARG A 540 25.67 -2.79 46.64
CA ARG A 540 25.88 -4.14 46.08
C ARG A 540 25.43 -4.26 44.63
N PHE A 541 24.72 -3.27 44.10
CA PHE A 541 24.07 -3.32 42.79
C PHE A 541 25.05 -3.56 41.63
N LEU A 542 26.23 -2.92 41.67
CA LEU A 542 27.27 -3.07 40.64
C LEU A 542 28.24 -4.23 40.89
N THR A 543 27.85 -5.23 41.69
CA THR A 543 28.69 -6.40 41.97
C THR A 543 28.37 -7.57 41.04
N ALA A 544 29.34 -8.47 40.85
CA ALA A 544 29.14 -9.68 40.04
C ALA A 544 28.03 -10.60 40.60
N ALA A 545 27.79 -10.55 41.91
CA ALA A 545 26.79 -11.36 42.59
C ALA A 545 25.35 -10.87 42.35
N SER A 546 25.16 -9.63 41.92
CA SER A 546 23.84 -9.06 41.61
C SER A 546 23.33 -9.41 40.22
N ARG A 547 24.09 -10.17 39.42
CA ARG A 547 23.71 -10.50 38.04
C ARG A 547 22.51 -11.44 38.00
N THR A 548 21.53 -11.08 37.19
CA THR A 548 20.38 -11.92 36.84
C THR A 548 20.29 -12.07 35.33
N ALA A 549 19.81 -13.23 34.87
CA ALA A 549 19.57 -13.50 33.46
C ALA A 549 18.36 -14.43 33.31
N SER A 550 17.55 -14.18 32.29
CA SER A 550 16.45 -15.07 31.90
C SER A 550 16.41 -15.21 30.39
N VAL A 551 16.04 -16.40 29.93
CA VAL A 551 15.80 -16.67 28.51
C VAL A 551 14.70 -17.71 28.41
N GLY A 552 13.72 -17.47 27.55
CA GLY A 552 12.64 -18.42 27.35
C GLY A 552 11.58 -17.95 26.37
N PRO A 553 10.91 -18.89 25.70
CA PRO A 553 9.69 -18.59 24.97
C PRO A 553 8.52 -18.40 25.93
N ALA A 554 7.70 -17.39 25.68
CA ALA A 554 6.35 -17.27 26.21
C ALA A 554 5.37 -17.67 25.10
N ILE A 555 4.50 -18.63 25.38
CA ILE A 555 3.49 -19.10 24.43
C ILE A 555 2.13 -18.70 24.99
N HIS A 556 1.38 -17.91 24.24
CA HIS A 556 0.01 -17.55 24.55
C HIS A 556 -0.92 -18.24 23.55
N LEU A 557 -1.85 -19.04 24.04
CA LEU A 557 -2.86 -19.72 23.22
C LEU A 557 -4.24 -19.44 23.82
N PRO A 558 -5.11 -18.69 23.13
CA PRO A 558 -6.49 -18.52 23.56
C PRO A 558 -7.24 -19.85 23.46
N ILE A 559 -7.71 -20.37 24.60
CA ILE A 559 -8.52 -21.60 24.67
C ILE A 559 -10.01 -21.25 24.80
N PHE A 560 -10.33 -20.28 25.65
CA PHE A 560 -11.68 -19.79 25.86
C PHE A 560 -11.66 -18.28 26.09
N ASP A 561 -12.37 -17.53 25.25
CA ASP A 561 -12.41 -16.07 25.20
C ASP A 561 -13.85 -15.54 25.28
N ALA A 562 -14.80 -16.37 25.71
CA ALA A 562 -16.24 -16.09 25.69
C ALA A 562 -16.80 -15.61 24.32
N GLY A 563 -16.11 -15.91 23.22
CA GLY A 563 -16.52 -15.55 21.86
C GLY A 563 -15.98 -14.21 21.36
N GLU A 564 -15.07 -13.56 22.08
CA GLU A 564 -14.46 -12.28 21.72
C GLU A 564 -13.80 -12.30 20.33
N LEU A 565 -12.89 -13.23 20.06
CA LEU A 565 -12.17 -13.33 18.77
C LEU A 565 -13.13 -13.63 17.61
N ARG A 566 -14.17 -14.44 17.86
CA ARG A 566 -15.22 -14.71 16.86
C ARG A 566 -16.02 -13.44 16.55
N ALA A 567 -16.33 -12.61 17.56
CA ALA A 567 -17.01 -11.35 17.36
C ALA A 567 -16.12 -10.33 16.62
N GLN A 568 -14.84 -10.22 16.98
CA GLN A 568 -13.88 -9.37 16.30
C GLN A 568 -13.72 -9.77 14.82
N LEU A 569 -13.56 -11.07 14.52
CA LEU A 569 -13.47 -11.55 13.13
C LEU A 569 -14.75 -11.28 12.33
N LYS A 570 -15.94 -11.45 12.94
CA LYS A 570 -17.21 -11.06 12.31
C LYS A 570 -17.24 -9.57 11.98
N GLY A 571 -16.78 -8.72 12.91
CA GLY A 571 -16.61 -7.28 12.68
C GLY A 571 -15.70 -6.99 11.50
N ARG A 572 -14.53 -7.65 11.42
CA ARG A 572 -13.59 -7.48 10.29
C ARG A 572 -14.17 -7.91 8.93
N TYR A 573 -14.99 -8.94 8.89
CA TYR A 573 -15.69 -9.29 7.65
C TYR A 573 -16.80 -8.30 7.31
N ALA A 574 -17.51 -7.74 8.29
CA ALA A 574 -18.47 -6.67 8.05
C ALA A 574 -17.79 -5.40 7.51
N ASP A 575 -16.62 -5.04 8.05
CA ASP A 575 -15.78 -3.95 7.53
C ASP A 575 -15.35 -4.24 6.08
N PHE A 576 -14.95 -5.48 5.77
CA PHE A 576 -14.58 -5.90 4.41
C PHE A 576 -15.77 -5.81 3.44
N ASP A 577 -16.93 -6.34 3.82
CA ASP A 577 -18.14 -6.31 3.00
C ASP A 577 -18.58 -4.85 2.77
N SER A 578 -18.46 -3.98 3.78
CA SER A 578 -18.72 -2.55 3.67
C SER A 578 -17.75 -1.86 2.70
N ALA A 579 -16.45 -2.15 2.79
CA ALA A 579 -15.45 -1.57 1.88
C ALA A 579 -15.66 -2.00 0.42
N VAL A 580 -16.04 -3.26 0.18
CA VAL A 580 -16.41 -3.75 -1.15
C VAL A 580 -17.64 -3.03 -1.68
N ALA A 581 -18.67 -2.82 -0.83
CA ALA A 581 -19.85 -2.05 -1.21
C ALA A 581 -19.50 -0.60 -1.55
N THR A 582 -18.60 0.04 -0.78
CA THR A 582 -18.07 1.38 -1.10
C THR A 582 -17.38 1.40 -2.46
N TYR A 583 -16.50 0.45 -2.76
CA TYR A 583 -15.86 0.34 -4.07
C TYR A 583 -16.89 0.21 -5.21
N ASN A 584 -17.86 -0.70 -5.07
CA ASN A 584 -18.90 -0.90 -6.07
C ASN A 584 -19.76 0.36 -6.27
N GLN A 585 -20.10 1.07 -5.18
CA GLN A 585 -20.84 2.34 -5.25
C GLN A 585 -20.02 3.43 -5.94
N THR A 586 -18.73 3.56 -5.63
CA THR A 586 -17.83 4.52 -6.30
C THR A 586 -17.77 4.25 -7.80
N LEU A 587 -17.68 2.98 -8.22
CA LEU A 587 -17.70 2.60 -9.63
C LEU A 587 -19.03 2.96 -10.33
N VAL A 588 -20.17 2.69 -9.70
CA VAL A 588 -21.50 3.06 -10.25
C VAL A 588 -21.64 4.57 -10.40
N THR A 589 -21.26 5.32 -9.36
CA THR A 589 -21.25 6.79 -9.39
C THR A 589 -20.33 7.27 -10.51
N ALA A 590 -19.17 6.63 -10.70
CA ALA A 590 -18.24 7.01 -11.74
C ALA A 590 -18.78 6.88 -13.16
N LEU A 591 -19.40 5.74 -13.46
CA LEU A 591 -20.03 5.52 -14.75
C LEU A 591 -21.18 6.51 -14.99
N SER A 592 -21.95 6.79 -13.94
CA SER A 592 -23.05 7.75 -13.98
C SER A 592 -22.57 9.20 -14.17
N ASP A 593 -21.45 9.59 -13.55
CA ASP A 593 -20.84 10.91 -13.71
C ASP A 593 -20.43 11.14 -15.17
N VAL A 594 -19.70 10.19 -15.77
CA VAL A 594 -19.26 10.28 -17.16
C VAL A 594 -20.48 10.36 -18.10
N ALA A 595 -21.47 9.47 -17.92
CA ALA A 595 -22.68 9.45 -18.74
C ALA A 595 -23.47 10.77 -18.63
N THR A 596 -23.55 11.32 -17.42
CA THR A 596 -24.24 12.59 -17.17
C THR A 596 -23.52 13.77 -17.82
N GLN A 597 -22.19 13.83 -17.73
CA GLN A 597 -21.44 14.94 -18.32
C GLN A 597 -21.47 14.90 -19.85
N ILE A 598 -21.30 13.73 -20.48
CA ILE A 598 -21.36 13.63 -21.94
C ILE A 598 -22.76 13.93 -22.48
N ALA A 599 -23.82 13.45 -21.82
CA ALA A 599 -25.19 13.81 -22.16
C ALA A 599 -25.44 15.33 -22.01
N GLY A 600 -24.84 15.94 -20.97
CA GLY A 600 -24.88 17.38 -20.75
C GLY A 600 -24.20 18.19 -21.86
N VAL A 601 -23.04 17.74 -22.35
CA VAL A 601 -22.35 18.36 -23.51
C VAL A 601 -23.25 18.29 -24.74
N ARG A 602 -23.74 17.10 -25.10
CA ARG A 602 -24.59 16.88 -26.29
C ARG A 602 -25.89 17.68 -26.23
N SER A 603 -26.52 17.75 -25.05
CA SER A 603 -27.72 18.56 -24.85
C SER A 603 -27.44 20.05 -25.01
N ALA A 604 -26.32 20.55 -24.49
CA ALA A 604 -25.92 21.93 -24.67
C ALA A 604 -25.60 22.26 -26.13
N ASP A 605 -24.98 21.34 -26.87
CA ASP A 605 -24.73 21.48 -28.30
C ASP A 605 -26.02 21.62 -29.10
N ALA A 606 -26.99 20.73 -28.88
CA ALA A 606 -28.30 20.82 -29.54
C ALA A 606 -29.03 22.13 -29.21
N GLN A 607 -29.09 22.50 -27.92
CA GLN A 607 -29.73 23.75 -27.48
C GLN A 607 -29.05 24.99 -28.05
N LEU A 608 -27.73 24.96 -28.26
CA LEU A 608 -26.99 26.12 -28.74
C LEU A 608 -27.36 26.46 -30.19
N VAL A 609 -27.67 25.46 -31.03
CA VAL A 609 -28.13 25.65 -32.41
C VAL A 609 -29.46 26.42 -32.42
N ASP A 610 -30.45 25.94 -31.65
CA ASP A 610 -31.76 26.57 -31.57
C ASP A 610 -31.71 27.96 -30.92
N ALA A 611 -30.91 28.11 -29.85
CA ALA A 611 -30.75 29.37 -29.15
C ALA A 611 -30.08 30.44 -30.04
N GLN A 612 -29.14 30.06 -30.91
CA GLN A 612 -28.52 30.97 -31.87
C GLN A 612 -29.51 31.43 -32.93
N THR A 613 -30.35 30.54 -33.44
CA THR A 613 -31.43 30.87 -34.39
C THR A 613 -32.43 31.84 -33.75
N ALA A 614 -32.85 31.57 -32.51
CA ALA A 614 -33.75 32.44 -31.76
C ALA A 614 -33.14 33.82 -31.48
N ARG A 615 -31.84 33.86 -31.13
CA ARG A 615 -31.09 35.11 -30.92
C ARG A 615 -31.04 35.97 -32.18
N GLN A 616 -30.76 35.36 -33.34
CA GLN A 616 -30.72 36.09 -34.60
C GLN A 616 -32.07 36.75 -34.93
N ALA A 617 -33.16 35.97 -34.83
CA ALA A 617 -34.51 36.48 -35.08
C ALA A 617 -34.92 37.58 -34.09
N ALA A 618 -34.58 37.44 -32.80
CA ALA A 618 -34.89 38.44 -31.79
C ALA A 618 -34.14 39.76 -32.02
N LEU A 619 -32.86 39.70 -32.43
CA LEU A 619 -32.08 40.90 -32.77
C LEU A 619 -32.62 41.62 -34.01
N GLU A 620 -33.01 40.87 -35.04
CA GLU A 620 -33.64 41.43 -36.24
C GLU A 620 -34.98 42.11 -35.90
N ALA A 621 -35.82 41.45 -35.10
CA ALA A 621 -37.09 42.00 -34.66
C ALA A 621 -36.90 43.30 -33.85
N ALA A 622 -35.92 43.35 -32.95
CA ALA A 622 -35.58 44.56 -32.19
C ALA A 622 -35.12 45.71 -33.10
N GLY A 623 -34.28 45.42 -34.10
CA GLY A 623 -33.84 46.42 -35.10
C GLY A 623 -34.99 46.96 -35.95
N LEU A 624 -35.90 46.09 -36.39
CA LEU A 624 -37.09 46.47 -37.16
C LEU A 624 -38.07 47.30 -36.32
N ALA A 625 -38.33 46.90 -35.07
CA ALA A 625 -39.19 47.63 -34.16
C ALA A 625 -38.63 49.04 -33.88
N LEU A 626 -37.33 49.16 -33.64
CA LEU A 626 -36.67 50.44 -33.43
C LEU A 626 -36.78 51.35 -34.67
N THR A 627 -36.67 50.78 -35.87
CA THR A 627 -36.84 51.52 -37.14
C THR A 627 -38.26 52.03 -37.31
N GLN A 628 -39.26 51.19 -37.06
CA GLN A 628 -40.67 51.57 -37.10
C GLN A 628 -41.00 52.65 -36.06
N TYR A 629 -40.41 52.59 -34.86
CA TYR A 629 -40.62 53.57 -33.80
C TYR A 629 -40.02 54.94 -34.16
N LYS A 630 -38.83 54.96 -34.78
CA LYS A 630 -38.25 56.20 -35.35
C LYS A 630 -39.17 56.82 -36.41
N ALA A 631 -39.83 55.99 -37.22
CA ALA A 631 -40.77 56.44 -38.25
C ALA A 631 -42.19 56.77 -37.72
N GLY A 632 -42.48 56.54 -36.44
CA GLY A 632 -43.81 56.73 -35.85
C GLY A 632 -44.85 55.68 -36.23
N LEU A 633 -44.41 54.53 -36.77
CA LEU A 633 -45.28 53.42 -37.20
C LEU A 633 -45.58 52.41 -36.09
N THR A 634 -44.90 52.51 -34.94
CA THR A 634 -45.17 51.70 -33.75
C THR A 634 -44.91 52.52 -32.48
N ASN A 635 -45.29 51.97 -31.32
CA ASN A 635 -45.09 52.61 -30.01
C ASN A 635 -43.84 52.10 -29.29
N GLN A 636 -43.44 52.79 -28.22
CA GLN A 636 -42.24 52.46 -27.43
C GLN A 636 -42.33 51.06 -26.81
N LEU A 637 -43.52 50.63 -26.38
CA LEU A 637 -43.71 49.33 -25.73
C LEU A 637 -43.36 48.17 -26.68
N THR A 638 -43.69 48.27 -27.97
CA THR A 638 -43.28 47.28 -28.98
C THR A 638 -41.77 47.15 -29.08
N VAL A 639 -41.04 48.28 -29.05
CA VAL A 639 -39.57 48.29 -29.09
C VAL A 639 -38.99 47.67 -27.84
N LEU A 640 -39.47 48.09 -26.66
CA LEU A 640 -38.99 47.56 -25.38
C LEU A 640 -39.25 46.06 -25.25
N ASN A 641 -40.40 45.56 -25.71
CA ASN A 641 -40.69 44.14 -25.73
C ASN A 641 -39.73 43.36 -26.66
N ALA A 642 -39.43 43.90 -27.85
CA ALA A 642 -38.48 43.26 -28.76
C ALA A 642 -37.04 43.27 -28.20
N ASP A 643 -36.63 44.36 -27.55
CA ASP A 643 -35.32 44.50 -26.90
C ASP A 643 -35.15 43.54 -25.71
N VAL A 644 -36.17 43.41 -24.84
CA VAL A 644 -36.18 42.41 -23.75
C VAL A 644 -36.04 40.98 -24.28
N ASN A 645 -36.72 40.66 -25.39
CA ASN A 645 -36.59 39.35 -26.02
C ASN A 645 -35.18 39.12 -26.59
N ALA A 646 -34.58 40.13 -27.20
CA ALA A 646 -33.21 40.08 -27.71
C ALA A 646 -32.18 39.91 -26.58
N LEU A 647 -32.31 40.67 -25.50
CA LEU A 647 -31.46 40.55 -24.30
C LEU A 647 -31.54 39.14 -23.69
N SER A 648 -32.76 38.60 -23.54
CA SER A 648 -32.98 37.24 -23.02
C SER A 648 -32.32 36.18 -23.91
N ALA A 649 -32.41 36.34 -25.23
CA ALA A 649 -31.79 35.42 -26.19
C ALA A 649 -30.25 35.51 -26.19
N ASP A 650 -29.69 36.73 -26.11
CA ASP A 650 -28.24 36.97 -25.94
C ASP A 650 -27.71 36.26 -24.69
N GLN A 651 -28.36 36.46 -23.54
CA GLN A 651 -27.98 35.84 -22.28
C GLN A 651 -28.11 34.31 -22.33
N ARG A 652 -29.13 33.78 -23.00
CA ARG A 652 -29.32 32.32 -23.17
C ARG A 652 -28.17 31.68 -23.94
N VAL A 653 -27.78 32.26 -25.07
CA VAL A 653 -26.63 31.78 -25.87
C VAL A 653 -25.34 31.86 -25.04
N ALA A 654 -25.11 32.96 -24.34
CA ALA A 654 -23.95 33.12 -23.46
C ALA A 654 -23.90 32.03 -22.38
N ASN A 655 -25.00 31.82 -21.66
CA ASN A 655 -25.08 30.82 -20.60
C ASN A 655 -24.92 29.38 -21.11
N LEU A 656 -25.47 29.05 -22.29
CA LEU A 656 -25.32 27.72 -22.90
C LEU A 656 -23.88 27.43 -23.29
N ARG A 657 -23.16 28.41 -23.87
CA ARG A 657 -21.71 28.26 -24.17
C ARG A 657 -20.91 27.97 -22.92
N MET A 658 -21.18 28.68 -21.83
CA MET A 658 -20.48 28.51 -20.55
C MET A 658 -20.85 27.19 -19.88
N THR A 659 -22.11 26.77 -19.99
CA THR A 659 -22.59 25.48 -19.49
C THR A 659 -21.93 24.33 -20.23
N ARG A 660 -21.87 24.39 -21.57
CA ARG A 660 -21.20 23.38 -22.39
C ARG A 660 -19.74 23.19 -21.93
N ARG A 661 -19.00 24.28 -21.74
CA ARG A 661 -17.61 24.23 -21.27
C ARG A 661 -17.48 23.72 -19.83
N ASP A 662 -18.40 24.08 -18.94
CA ASP A 662 -18.44 23.51 -17.58
C ASP A 662 -18.64 21.99 -17.62
N ARG A 663 -19.49 21.48 -18.52
CA ARG A 663 -19.67 20.03 -18.74
C ARG A 663 -18.42 19.36 -19.30
N GLN A 664 -17.68 20.01 -20.19
CA GLN A 664 -16.38 19.51 -20.67
C GLN A 664 -15.34 19.41 -19.53
N ILE A 665 -15.24 20.45 -18.70
CA ILE A 665 -14.37 20.45 -17.52
C ILE A 665 -14.76 19.31 -16.57
N ALA A 666 -16.05 19.17 -16.28
CA ALA A 666 -16.56 18.10 -15.42
C ALA A 666 -16.32 16.71 -16.02
N LEU A 667 -16.41 16.55 -17.33
CA LEU A 667 -16.11 15.29 -18.02
C LEU A 667 -14.63 14.93 -17.92
N ALA A 668 -13.72 15.89 -18.13
CA ALA A 668 -12.28 15.66 -17.95
C ALA A 668 -11.97 15.16 -16.53
N SER A 669 -12.62 15.75 -15.52
CA SER A 669 -12.53 15.28 -14.13
C SER A 669 -13.15 13.89 -13.93
N ALA A 670 -14.32 13.62 -14.51
CA ALA A 670 -15.00 12.32 -14.39
C ALA A 670 -14.20 11.17 -15.02
N LEU A 671 -13.37 11.47 -16.03
CA LEU A 671 -12.43 10.55 -16.66
C LEU A 671 -11.08 10.43 -15.92
N GLY A 672 -10.91 11.15 -14.80
CA GLY A 672 -9.72 11.06 -13.95
C GLY A 672 -8.65 12.14 -14.18
N GLY A 673 -8.88 13.11 -15.06
CA GLY A 673 -8.00 14.27 -15.28
C GLY A 673 -6.55 13.95 -15.59
N GLY A 674 -6.29 12.84 -16.29
CA GLY A 674 -4.94 12.42 -16.68
C GLY A 674 -4.22 11.50 -15.71
N PHE A 675 -4.86 11.12 -14.59
CA PHE A 675 -4.34 10.08 -13.71
C PHE A 675 -4.33 8.70 -14.38
N ALA A 676 -3.29 7.92 -14.10
CA ALA A 676 -3.18 6.51 -14.50
C ALA A 676 -2.41 5.73 -13.44
N ASP A 677 -3.03 4.69 -12.88
CA ASP A 677 -2.39 3.75 -11.97
C ASP A 677 -1.93 2.50 -12.72
N THR A 678 -0.62 2.23 -12.71
CA THR A 678 -0.04 1.01 -13.27
C THR A 678 0.16 -0.09 -12.22
N SER A 679 -0.12 0.17 -10.94
CA SER A 679 0.24 -0.73 -9.82
C SER A 679 -0.49 -2.08 -9.86
N PHE A 680 -1.70 -2.13 -10.41
CA PHE A 680 -2.49 -3.37 -10.55
C PHE A 680 -2.41 -4.00 -11.96
N ALA A 681 -1.80 -3.34 -12.94
CA ALA A 681 -1.67 -3.88 -14.30
C ALA A 681 -0.73 -5.10 -14.35
N ASP A 682 0.32 -5.09 -13.52
CA ASP A 682 1.31 -6.19 -13.44
C ASP A 682 0.72 -7.48 -12.83
N ALA A 683 -0.29 -7.37 -11.97
CA ALA A 683 -0.96 -8.53 -11.39
C ALA A 683 -1.84 -9.28 -12.41
N GLY A 684 -2.43 -8.56 -13.38
CA GLY A 684 -3.24 -9.12 -14.46
C GLY A 684 -2.41 -9.87 -15.52
N ALA A 685 -1.18 -9.39 -15.80
CA ALA A 685 -0.26 -10.07 -16.71
C ALA A 685 0.22 -11.43 -16.15
N ALA A 686 0.48 -11.52 -14.84
CA ALA A 686 0.84 -12.76 -14.18
C ALA A 686 -0.32 -13.77 -14.07
N ALA A 687 -1.57 -13.29 -14.00
CA ALA A 687 -2.77 -14.13 -14.01
C ALA A 687 -3.13 -14.64 -15.42
N ARG A 688 -2.92 -13.81 -16.47
CA ARG A 688 -3.11 -14.23 -17.88
C ARG A 688 -2.11 -15.30 -18.34
N ALA A 689 -0.93 -15.37 -17.73
CA ALA A 689 0.03 -16.45 -17.98
C ALA A 689 -0.36 -17.80 -17.35
N LYS A 690 -1.47 -17.87 -16.60
CA LYS A 690 -1.99 -19.10 -15.97
C LYS A 690 -3.46 -19.36 -16.30
N GLY A 691 -3.84 -19.18 -17.56
CA GLY A 691 -5.06 -19.80 -18.09
C GLY A 691 -4.89 -21.33 -18.26
N PRO A 692 -5.96 -22.13 -18.14
CA PRO A 692 -5.86 -23.59 -18.13
C PRO A 692 -5.45 -24.10 -19.51
N VAL A 693 -4.34 -24.85 -19.56
CA VAL A 693 -4.07 -25.74 -20.70
C VAL A 693 -5.18 -26.78 -20.67
N ALA A 694 -6.02 -26.77 -21.69
CA ALA A 694 -7.05 -27.77 -21.90
C ALA A 694 -6.36 -29.10 -22.26
N ASP A 695 -6.14 -29.96 -21.27
CA ASP A 695 -5.82 -31.37 -21.52
C ASP A 695 -7.08 -32.06 -22.04
N THR A 696 -7.10 -32.28 -23.34
CA THR A 696 -8.06 -33.17 -23.99
C THR A 696 -7.57 -34.61 -23.76
N PRO A 697 -8.37 -35.55 -23.23
CA PRO A 697 -7.95 -36.93 -23.14
C PRO A 697 -8.04 -37.57 -24.53
N ALA A 698 -6.89 -37.82 -25.15
CA ALA A 698 -6.82 -38.67 -26.33
C ALA A 698 -7.07 -40.13 -25.91
N VAL A 699 -8.26 -40.63 -26.23
CA VAL A 699 -8.57 -42.05 -26.27
C VAL A 699 -7.88 -42.65 -27.50
N ALA A 700 -7.03 -43.66 -27.30
CA ALA A 700 -6.68 -44.63 -28.33
C ALA A 700 -6.22 -45.97 -27.72
N ALA A 701 -7.14 -46.93 -27.80
CA ALA A 701 -6.99 -48.39 -27.90
C ALA A 701 -5.57 -49.01 -27.94
N ARG A 702 -5.26 -49.86 -26.96
CA ARG A 702 -5.33 -51.34 -27.06
C ARG A 702 -5.06 -51.98 -25.71
#